data_AF-A0A4T0X6A4-F1
#
_entry.id   AF-A0A4T0X6A4-F1
#
_cell.length_a   1.000
_cell.length_b   1.000
_cell.length_c   1.000
_cell.angle_alpha   90.00
_cell.angle_beta   90.00
_cell.angle_gamma   90.00
#
_symmetry.space_group_name_H-M   'P 1'
#
loop_
_entity.id
_entity.type
_entity.pdbx_description
1 polymer ?
#
loop_
_entity_poly.entity_id
_entity_poly.type
_entity_poly.pdbx_seq_one_letter_code
_entity_poly.pdbx_strand_id
1 'polypeptide(L)'
;MTATKSTTTKAAKKPATKRKTGKSVTTPVNSAGSEITKTPQKDRYINQENNEYDDSYDLKKGLDLSPAKRNAYHGSANGSVAFDPPRDKSRYKYRVEIQQMMFVSGETNDPPERTTDLIEDIVRDQVVSLVILAHKTAYARGQKSLLPEDLIFVIRHDKAKVNRLRTYLSWKDVRKGTKDQDSADIAGNGGGGDLLEDAVSGGAAAGTAPAVDGKILATKQKRTLKLPWELEFMFQEQPLTLGKDEEDKIDEAEREAVLAQLKRLRQNDERTKNMTQEEYVHWSECRQASFTFRKSKRFREWCGMPQITDSRPNDDVIDILGFLTFELVCSITEEALKVKNALDKSAEEHASHRYLFMEPSNDNRPISVEHVQEAWRRLQMSSYDKKALYNFRGGRILRGRSMHAGIGYITELTMVSYDGILEQRGPFTDDEFDTKVAYEELNQANVLVIGAGGLGCEILKDLAMSGICKISVIDMDTIELTNLNRQFLFRNKDVGKSKAIVASEAILEKVKGIEIKPFYNKIQDFDDTFYRQFTIIVCGLDSIEARRWINSKIVNIALNYDQIIPIIDGGTEGFQGSVKLIIPTITACFECYMPLIPEKVTYPLCTLASTPRLPEHCIEWAHQLKWEEEYPGISFDADNVDHIERMYKLALNRAKEFGIDGVTKTKTLGVVKNIIPAIASTNAIISGQCCNEVFKFLTSCNPNMKDSLFYNGEIGALCETDEYLKLPNCQVCGIKVEDLVIDDNKTTVREVAEIIKNELDLENPVLMIGGKEIFNFKTVNVSRDSERLIIEFGDCVIFEVIDKTIENSLKVKVTINKSDI
;
A
#
# COMPACT_ATOMS: atom_id res chain seq x y z
N MET A 1 -4.53 36.34 64.43
CA MET A 1 -5.84 36.93 64.03
C MET A 1 -6.07 36.52 62.57
N THR A 2 -7.15 35.89 62.14
CA THR A 2 -8.36 35.45 62.89
C THR A 2 -9.03 34.26 62.16
N ALA A 3 -9.70 33.40 62.96
CA ALA A 3 -10.96 32.67 62.75
C ALA A 3 -11.70 32.72 61.38
N THR A 4 -12.47 31.71 60.90
CA THR A 4 -12.94 30.39 61.41
C THR A 4 -13.54 29.59 60.21
N LYS A 5 -13.26 28.31 59.94
CA LYS A 5 -13.84 27.05 60.51
C LYS A 5 -15.38 26.86 60.47
N SER A 6 -15.87 25.92 59.63
CA SER A 6 -16.96 24.93 59.85
C SER A 6 -17.07 24.03 58.58
N THR A 7 -17.08 22.68 58.52
CA THR A 7 -17.88 21.58 59.15
C THR A 7 -19.37 21.58 58.73
N THR A 8 -20.11 20.47 58.47
CA THR A 8 -20.05 18.99 58.73
C THR A 8 -20.58 18.18 57.48
N THR A 9 -20.84 16.86 57.33
CA THR A 9 -20.61 15.50 57.95
C THR A 9 -20.82 14.41 56.83
N LYS A 10 -20.15 13.23 56.79
CA LYS A 10 -20.53 11.85 57.29
C LYS A 10 -21.99 11.35 57.05
N ALA A 11 -22.30 10.06 56.81
CA ALA A 11 -21.50 8.85 56.45
C ALA A 11 -22.35 7.56 56.16
N ALA A 12 -21.69 6.58 55.49
CA ALA A 12 -21.73 5.10 55.71
C ALA A 12 -22.94 4.18 55.39
N LYS A 13 -22.64 3.03 54.73
CA LYS A 13 -22.95 1.65 55.23
C LYS A 13 -22.21 0.52 54.47
N LYS A 14 -21.73 -0.49 55.23
CA LYS A 14 -21.40 -1.89 54.84
C LYS A 14 -22.09 -2.79 55.90
N PRO A 15 -22.59 -4.00 55.56
CA PRO A 15 -21.83 -5.25 55.86
C PRO A 15 -22.14 -6.39 54.84
N ALA A 16 -21.90 -7.68 55.14
CA ALA A 16 -20.59 -8.33 55.20
C ALA A 16 -20.71 -9.88 55.16
N THR A 17 -19.68 -10.54 54.59
CA THR A 17 -19.18 -11.93 54.80
C THR A 17 -20.13 -13.14 54.99
N LYS A 18 -19.77 -14.27 54.33
CA LYS A 18 -19.47 -15.55 55.01
C LYS A 18 -18.74 -16.57 54.14
N ARG A 19 -18.08 -17.53 54.79
CA ARG A 19 -17.24 -18.61 54.23
C ARG A 19 -17.40 -19.86 55.11
N LYS A 20 -17.56 -21.06 54.55
CA LYS A 20 -17.58 -22.35 55.27
C LYS A 20 -17.05 -23.47 54.36
N THR A 21 -15.88 -24.06 54.66
CA THR A 21 -15.66 -25.37 55.32
C THR A 21 -16.05 -26.59 54.48
N GLY A 22 -15.06 -27.39 54.06
CA GLY A 22 -15.26 -28.68 53.38
C GLY A 22 -15.00 -29.90 54.30
N LYS A 23 -14.87 -31.08 53.69
CA LYS A 23 -14.44 -32.36 54.30
C LYS A 23 -13.78 -33.26 53.25
N SER A 24 -13.06 -34.29 53.71
CA SER A 24 -12.28 -35.26 52.93
C SER A 24 -12.72 -36.71 53.19
N VAL A 25 -12.01 -37.68 52.58
CA VAL A 25 -11.74 -39.09 53.02
C VAL A 25 -12.10 -40.20 51.98
N THR A 26 -11.26 -41.25 51.97
CA THR A 26 -11.38 -42.62 51.38
C THR A 26 -11.20 -42.91 49.87
N THR A 27 -10.07 -43.57 49.59
CA THR A 27 -9.81 -44.70 48.65
C THR A 27 -10.59 -45.99 49.09
N PRO A 28 -10.58 -47.20 48.42
CA PRO A 28 -9.44 -47.82 47.71
C PRO A 28 -9.61 -48.94 46.61
N VAL A 29 -8.55 -49.10 45.77
CA VAL A 29 -7.84 -50.37 45.39
C VAL A 29 -8.41 -51.40 44.37
N ASN A 30 -7.45 -52.00 43.61
CA ASN A 30 -7.45 -53.24 42.79
C ASN A 30 -8.10 -53.24 41.37
N SER A 31 -7.62 -54.03 40.38
CA SER A 31 -6.52 -55.04 40.34
C SER A 31 -5.81 -55.18 38.97
N ALA A 32 -4.61 -55.78 39.03
CA ALA A 32 -3.64 -56.09 37.97
C ALA A 32 -4.09 -56.94 36.75
N GLY A 33 -3.25 -56.94 35.69
CA GLY A 33 -3.26 -57.86 34.55
C GLY A 33 -2.14 -57.56 33.53
N SER A 34 -1.57 -58.57 32.87
CA SER A 34 -0.40 -58.43 31.96
C SER A 34 -0.41 -59.52 30.86
N GLU A 35 0.06 -59.21 29.63
CA GLU A 35 1.02 -60.02 28.83
C GLU A 35 1.23 -59.49 27.39
N ILE A 36 2.06 -60.19 26.59
CA ILE A 36 2.60 -59.80 25.28
C ILE A 36 2.35 -60.93 24.26
N THR A 37 1.96 -60.63 23.00
CA THR A 37 2.41 -61.31 21.74
C THR A 37 1.68 -60.75 20.49
N LYS A 38 1.74 -61.44 19.33
CA LYS A 38 1.61 -60.86 17.97
C LYS A 38 0.32 -61.28 17.21
N THR A 39 0.02 -60.51 16.16
CA THR A 39 -1.10 -60.56 15.20
C THR A 39 -0.97 -61.72 14.16
N PRO A 40 -1.89 -61.93 13.17
CA PRO A 40 -3.17 -61.24 12.85
C PRO A 40 -4.40 -62.15 12.50
N GLN A 41 -5.64 -61.64 12.61
CA GLN A 41 -6.65 -61.63 11.51
C GLN A 41 -7.98 -60.91 11.88
N LYS A 42 -8.67 -60.44 10.82
CA LYS A 42 -10.02 -59.83 10.71
C LYS A 42 -11.00 -60.01 11.90
N ASP A 43 -11.53 -58.92 12.45
CA ASP A 43 -12.86 -58.40 12.04
C ASP A 43 -13.15 -56.94 12.49
N ARG A 44 -14.17 -56.33 11.84
CA ARG A 44 -15.08 -55.23 12.24
C ARG A 44 -14.69 -54.04 13.18
N TYR A 45 -14.97 -52.84 12.62
CA TYR A 45 -15.67 -51.66 13.21
C TYR A 45 -14.93 -50.57 14.03
N ILE A 46 -14.90 -49.37 13.43
CA ILE A 46 -15.15 -48.01 13.98
C ILE A 46 -14.32 -47.50 15.17
N ASN A 47 -13.52 -46.46 14.90
CA ASN A 47 -13.01 -45.51 15.90
C ASN A 47 -13.90 -44.26 15.96
N GLN A 48 -14.35 -43.90 17.16
CA GLN A 48 -14.95 -42.63 17.60
C GLN A 48 -14.85 -42.64 19.15
N GLU A 49 -14.75 -41.54 19.89
CA GLU A 49 -15.04 -40.13 19.61
C GLU A 49 -13.91 -39.20 20.11
N ASN A 50 -13.70 -38.06 19.43
CA ASN A 50 -13.07 -36.87 20.02
C ASN A 50 -14.20 -35.86 20.26
N ASN A 51 -14.38 -35.38 21.50
CA ASN A 51 -15.35 -34.31 21.79
C ASN A 51 -14.76 -32.94 21.49
N GLU A 52 -14.77 -32.58 20.20
CA GLU A 52 -14.87 -31.17 19.80
C GLU A 52 -16.22 -30.61 20.28
N TYR A 53 -16.29 -29.32 20.62
CA TYR A 53 -17.55 -28.73 21.11
C TYR A 53 -18.47 -28.40 19.93
N ASP A 54 -19.73 -28.81 20.03
CA ASP A 54 -20.71 -28.81 18.94
C ASP A 54 -21.12 -27.39 18.50
N ASP A 55 -21.02 -27.13 17.19
CA ASP A 55 -21.43 -25.89 16.52
C ASP A 55 -22.39 -26.19 15.34
N SER A 56 -23.18 -27.28 15.44
CA SER A 56 -24.06 -27.76 14.37
C SER A 56 -25.53 -27.32 14.52
N TYR A 57 -25.87 -26.18 13.90
CA TYR A 57 -27.25 -25.93 13.48
C TYR A 57 -27.53 -26.64 12.14
N ASP A 58 -28.37 -27.68 12.17
CA ASP A 58 -28.65 -28.57 11.02
C ASP A 58 -29.41 -27.86 9.88
N LEU A 59 -28.67 -27.45 8.85
CA LEU A 59 -29.21 -26.86 7.61
C LEU A 59 -29.70 -27.89 6.57
N LYS A 60 -29.75 -29.21 6.87
CA LYS A 60 -30.19 -30.23 5.90
C LYS A 60 -31.69 -30.53 5.90
N LYS A 61 -32.51 -29.73 6.58
CA LYS A 61 -33.98 -29.80 6.51
C LYS A 61 -34.61 -28.41 6.32
N GLY A 62 -34.79 -27.97 5.06
CA GLY A 62 -35.79 -26.92 4.81
C GLY A 62 -35.66 -25.93 3.65
N LEU A 63 -34.95 -26.23 2.54
CA LEU A 63 -35.35 -25.96 1.14
C LEU A 63 -34.13 -26.16 0.20
N ASP A 64 -34.27 -26.97 -0.85
CA ASP A 64 -33.27 -27.05 -1.92
C ASP A 64 -33.58 -26.01 -3.00
N LEU A 65 -32.66 -25.05 -3.18
CA LEU A 65 -32.71 -23.99 -4.19
C LEU A 65 -31.33 -23.82 -4.83
N SER A 66 -30.82 -24.89 -5.46
CA SER A 66 -29.52 -24.87 -6.16
C SER A 66 -29.67 -25.10 -7.69
N PRO A 67 -29.46 -24.07 -8.54
CA PRO A 67 -29.64 -24.20 -9.99
C PRO A 67 -28.38 -24.76 -10.70
N ALA A 68 -27.98 -26.00 -10.38
CA ALA A 68 -26.72 -26.58 -10.89
C ALA A 68 -26.78 -28.10 -11.21
N LYS A 69 -27.56 -28.49 -12.24
CA LYS A 69 -27.37 -29.77 -12.95
C LYS A 69 -27.36 -29.58 -14.48
N ARG A 70 -26.19 -29.21 -15.01
CA ARG A 70 -25.85 -29.39 -16.44
C ARG A 70 -24.40 -29.85 -16.58
N ASN A 71 -24.14 -30.58 -17.67
CA ASN A 71 -22.83 -31.03 -18.15
C ASN A 71 -22.19 -32.25 -17.45
N ALA A 72 -22.97 -33.34 -17.39
CA ALA A 72 -22.48 -34.59 -17.97
C ALA A 72 -23.04 -34.71 -19.41
N TYR A 73 -22.46 -35.58 -20.24
CA TYR A 73 -22.72 -35.76 -21.69
C TYR A 73 -22.16 -34.68 -22.63
N HIS A 74 -20.91 -34.90 -23.08
CA HIS A 74 -20.68 -34.94 -24.52
C HIS A 74 -21.15 -36.31 -25.04
N GLY A 75 -21.85 -36.36 -26.19
CA GLY A 75 -22.20 -37.63 -26.82
C GLY A 75 -23.37 -37.56 -27.81
N SER A 76 -23.05 -37.67 -29.10
CA SER A 76 -23.97 -37.84 -30.24
C SER A 76 -24.81 -36.61 -30.65
N ALA A 77 -25.34 -36.67 -31.87
CA ALA A 77 -26.02 -35.60 -32.60
C ALA A 77 -27.48 -35.96 -32.95
N ASN A 78 -28.18 -34.98 -33.52
CA ASN A 78 -29.56 -35.01 -34.05
C ASN A 78 -30.69 -35.07 -33.02
N GLY A 79 -31.75 -34.28 -33.26
CA GLY A 79 -33.04 -34.38 -32.56
C GLY A 79 -33.49 -33.09 -31.88
N SER A 80 -34.21 -32.23 -32.61
CA SER A 80 -34.85 -31.02 -32.07
C SER A 80 -36.18 -31.33 -31.38
N VAL A 81 -36.21 -31.36 -30.03
CA VAL A 81 -37.46 -31.35 -29.24
C VAL A 81 -37.28 -30.42 -28.05
N ALA A 82 -38.05 -29.32 -28.01
CA ALA A 82 -38.05 -28.40 -26.87
C ALA A 82 -39.04 -28.89 -25.79
N PHE A 83 -38.55 -29.07 -24.56
CA PHE A 83 -39.36 -29.39 -23.39
C PHE A 83 -39.57 -28.12 -22.55
N ASP A 84 -40.74 -27.50 -22.66
CA ASP A 84 -41.18 -26.39 -21.81
C ASP A 84 -41.87 -26.94 -20.55
N PRO A 85 -41.37 -26.68 -19.33
CA PRO A 85 -42.08 -27.04 -18.10
C PRO A 85 -43.28 -26.11 -17.84
N PRO A 86 -44.34 -26.55 -17.12
CA PRO A 86 -45.52 -25.73 -16.88
C PRO A 86 -45.22 -24.45 -16.09
N ARG A 87 -45.73 -23.31 -16.57
CA ARG A 87 -45.53 -22.00 -15.91
C ARG A 87 -46.54 -21.79 -14.78
N ASP A 88 -46.07 -21.77 -13.54
CA ASP A 88 -46.86 -21.22 -12.42
C ASP A 88 -46.90 -19.68 -12.50
N LYS A 89 -48.07 -19.15 -12.86
CA LYS A 89 -48.32 -17.70 -12.94
C LYS A 89 -48.25 -16.98 -11.59
N SER A 90 -48.18 -17.69 -10.47
CA SER A 90 -48.05 -17.11 -9.13
C SER A 90 -46.61 -16.72 -8.74
N ARG A 91 -45.58 -17.14 -9.49
CA ARG A 91 -44.16 -16.97 -9.13
C ARG A 91 -43.69 -15.51 -9.26
N TYR A 92 -44.00 -14.88 -10.39
CA TYR A 92 -43.49 -13.55 -10.77
C TYR A 92 -44.44 -12.46 -10.30
N LYS A 93 -43.89 -11.37 -9.78
CA LYS A 93 -44.66 -10.30 -9.10
C LYS A 93 -44.38 -8.91 -9.63
N TYR A 94 -43.20 -8.65 -10.18
CA TYR A 94 -42.70 -7.31 -10.50
C TYR A 94 -42.56 -7.04 -12.00
N ARG A 95 -43.14 -7.88 -12.88
CA ARG A 95 -43.08 -7.72 -14.34
C ARG A 95 -43.43 -6.32 -14.83
N VAL A 96 -44.53 -5.71 -14.36
CA VAL A 96 -44.96 -4.37 -14.81
C VAL A 96 -43.92 -3.33 -14.42
N GLU A 97 -43.45 -3.38 -13.18
CA GLU A 97 -42.39 -2.50 -12.69
C GLU A 97 -41.05 -2.71 -13.45
N ILE A 98 -40.73 -3.94 -13.84
CA ILE A 98 -39.56 -4.27 -14.68
C ILE A 98 -39.73 -3.70 -16.09
N GLN A 99 -40.89 -3.85 -16.72
CA GLN A 99 -41.15 -3.28 -18.05
C GLN A 99 -41.01 -1.76 -18.05
N GLN A 100 -41.50 -1.08 -17.01
CA GLN A 100 -41.32 0.37 -16.84
C GLN A 100 -39.84 0.76 -16.66
N MET A 101 -39.06 0.00 -15.87
CA MET A 101 -37.62 0.24 -15.70
C MET A 101 -36.82 -0.04 -17.00
N MET A 102 -37.16 -1.11 -17.72
CA MET A 102 -36.56 -1.43 -19.03
C MET A 102 -36.86 -0.31 -20.05
N PHE A 103 -38.09 0.19 -20.06
CA PHE A 103 -38.49 1.33 -20.88
C PHE A 103 -37.64 2.56 -20.58
N VAL A 104 -37.42 2.89 -19.30
CA VAL A 104 -36.58 4.02 -18.86
C VAL A 104 -35.11 3.84 -19.26
N SER A 105 -34.59 2.61 -19.34
CA SER A 105 -33.20 2.32 -19.74
C SER A 105 -32.93 2.17 -21.24
N GLY A 106 -33.96 2.11 -22.09
CA GLY A 106 -33.78 2.25 -23.55
C GLY A 106 -34.51 1.22 -24.41
N GLU A 107 -35.17 0.22 -23.81
CA GLU A 107 -36.09 -0.63 -24.57
C GLU A 107 -37.33 0.20 -24.98
N THR A 108 -37.77 0.07 -26.23
CA THR A 108 -38.92 0.78 -26.78
C THR A 108 -40.04 -0.17 -27.24
N ASN A 109 -39.75 -1.47 -27.31
CA ASN A 109 -40.68 -2.52 -27.71
C ASN A 109 -41.07 -3.37 -26.50
N ASP A 110 -42.31 -3.89 -26.47
CA ASP A 110 -42.74 -4.78 -25.37
C ASP A 110 -41.82 -6.01 -25.24
N PRO A 111 -41.06 -6.15 -24.13
CA PRO A 111 -40.13 -7.26 -23.98
C PRO A 111 -40.90 -8.57 -23.75
N PRO A 112 -40.51 -9.70 -24.39
CA PRO A 112 -41.16 -10.98 -24.21
C PRO A 112 -41.26 -11.38 -22.74
N GLU A 113 -42.36 -12.04 -22.36
CA GLU A 113 -42.59 -12.52 -20.98
C GLU A 113 -41.34 -13.18 -20.37
N ARG A 114 -40.70 -14.09 -21.12
CA ARG A 114 -39.49 -14.83 -20.70
C ARG A 114 -38.29 -13.94 -20.41
N THR A 115 -38.16 -12.81 -21.11
CA THR A 115 -37.11 -11.82 -20.86
C THR A 115 -37.36 -11.14 -19.51
N THR A 116 -38.59 -10.70 -19.24
CA THR A 116 -38.95 -10.05 -17.96
C THR A 116 -38.88 -11.02 -16.77
N ASP A 117 -39.28 -12.28 -16.96
CA ASP A 117 -39.27 -13.33 -15.93
C ASP A 117 -37.82 -13.66 -15.52
N LEU A 118 -36.89 -13.73 -16.48
CA LEU A 118 -35.46 -13.92 -16.22
C LEU A 118 -34.85 -12.72 -15.47
N ILE A 119 -35.23 -11.50 -15.82
CA ILE A 119 -34.76 -10.28 -15.12
C ILE A 119 -35.28 -10.29 -13.67
N GLU A 120 -36.54 -10.69 -13.42
CA GLU A 120 -37.05 -10.80 -12.04
C GLU A 120 -36.26 -11.83 -11.22
N ASP A 121 -35.98 -13.01 -11.78
CA ASP A 121 -35.17 -14.04 -11.10
C ASP A 121 -33.71 -13.58 -10.84
N ILE A 122 -33.04 -12.96 -11.81
CA ILE A 122 -31.65 -12.45 -11.63
C ILE A 122 -31.60 -11.39 -10.53
N VAL A 123 -32.50 -10.39 -10.56
CA VAL A 123 -32.52 -9.30 -9.57
C VAL A 123 -32.86 -9.84 -8.18
N ARG A 124 -33.73 -10.86 -8.09
CA ARG A 124 -34.07 -11.54 -6.83
C ARG A 124 -32.86 -12.21 -6.20
N ASP A 125 -32.11 -13.00 -6.96
CA ASP A 125 -30.93 -13.72 -6.46
C ASP A 125 -29.84 -12.74 -5.97
N GLN A 126 -29.67 -11.60 -6.66
CA GLN A 126 -28.75 -10.55 -6.19
C GLN A 126 -29.22 -9.88 -4.89
N VAL A 127 -30.51 -9.55 -4.77
CA VAL A 127 -31.07 -8.97 -3.54
C VAL A 127 -30.93 -9.94 -2.37
N VAL A 128 -31.24 -11.23 -2.56
CA VAL A 128 -31.08 -12.27 -1.52
C VAL A 128 -29.62 -12.40 -1.10
N SER A 129 -28.68 -12.44 -2.06
CA SER A 129 -27.24 -12.48 -1.79
C SER A 129 -26.76 -11.26 -0.98
N LEU A 130 -27.15 -10.05 -1.37
CA LEU A 130 -26.82 -8.80 -0.65
C LEU A 130 -27.35 -8.80 0.80
N VAL A 131 -28.58 -9.27 1.01
CA VAL A 131 -29.20 -9.35 2.34
C VAL A 131 -28.46 -10.38 3.23
N ILE A 132 -28.08 -11.53 2.69
CA ILE A 132 -27.28 -12.55 3.41
C ILE A 132 -25.88 -12.02 3.76
N LEU A 133 -25.23 -11.27 2.85
CA LEU A 133 -23.93 -10.66 3.11
C LEU A 133 -24.01 -9.58 4.19
N ALA A 134 -24.98 -8.67 4.11
CA ALA A 134 -25.20 -7.65 5.13
C ALA A 134 -25.56 -8.25 6.50
N HIS A 135 -26.31 -9.36 6.52
CA HIS A 135 -26.64 -10.05 7.78
C HIS A 135 -25.39 -10.64 8.46
N LYS A 136 -24.42 -11.14 7.69
CA LYS A 136 -23.12 -11.57 8.22
C LYS A 136 -22.32 -10.39 8.81
N THR A 137 -22.39 -9.22 8.19
CA THR A 137 -21.77 -7.98 8.74
C THR A 137 -22.44 -7.55 10.04
N ALA A 138 -23.78 -7.53 10.11
CA ALA A 138 -24.53 -7.21 11.33
C ALA A 138 -24.21 -8.21 12.47
N TYR A 139 -24.17 -9.51 12.16
CA TYR A 139 -23.81 -10.57 13.11
C TYR A 139 -22.37 -10.40 13.64
N ALA A 140 -21.42 -10.00 12.78
CA ALA A 140 -20.05 -9.68 13.20
C ALA A 140 -19.96 -8.43 14.10
N ARG A 141 -20.90 -7.48 13.98
CA ARG A 141 -21.10 -6.36 14.95
C ARG A 141 -21.81 -6.80 16.24
N GLY A 142 -22.19 -8.08 16.37
CA GLY A 142 -22.95 -8.60 17.51
C GLY A 142 -24.43 -8.18 17.52
N GLN A 143 -24.98 -7.72 16.39
CA GLN A 143 -26.36 -7.28 16.27
C GLN A 143 -27.17 -8.19 15.35
N LYS A 144 -28.39 -8.54 15.77
CA LYS A 144 -29.33 -9.36 14.98
C LYS A 144 -30.12 -8.57 13.94
N SER A 145 -30.18 -7.24 14.07
CA SER A 145 -30.91 -6.33 13.19
C SER A 145 -30.01 -5.73 12.11
N LEU A 146 -30.44 -5.80 10.85
CA LEU A 146 -29.83 -5.05 9.75
C LEU A 146 -30.03 -3.54 9.94
N LEU A 147 -28.94 -2.79 9.86
CA LEU A 147 -28.93 -1.33 9.76
C LEU A 147 -28.47 -0.89 8.34
N PRO A 148 -28.77 0.35 7.90
CA PRO A 148 -28.29 0.89 6.62
C PRO A 148 -26.80 0.70 6.35
N GLU A 149 -26.00 0.87 7.41
CA GLU A 149 -24.55 0.72 7.46
C GLU A 149 -24.08 -0.65 6.95
N ASP A 150 -24.82 -1.71 7.25
CA ASP A 150 -24.45 -3.09 6.87
C ASP A 150 -24.55 -3.32 5.36
N LEU A 151 -25.56 -2.75 4.71
CA LEU A 151 -25.70 -2.77 3.24
C LEU A 151 -24.66 -1.86 2.57
N ILE A 152 -24.47 -0.65 3.10
CA ILE A 152 -23.51 0.33 2.60
C ILE A 152 -22.08 -0.25 2.64
N PHE A 153 -21.73 -1.02 3.68
CA PHE A 153 -20.46 -1.73 3.78
C PHE A 153 -20.27 -2.84 2.75
N VAL A 154 -21.33 -3.54 2.33
CA VAL A 154 -21.24 -4.54 1.24
C VAL A 154 -20.97 -3.86 -0.11
N ILE A 155 -21.64 -2.73 -0.41
CA ILE A 155 -21.50 -2.02 -1.69
C ILE A 155 -20.33 -1.01 -1.75
N ARG A 156 -19.53 -0.88 -0.68
CA ARG A 156 -18.41 0.09 -0.56
C ARG A 156 -17.36 0.09 -1.69
N HIS A 157 -17.35 -0.97 -2.50
CA HIS A 157 -16.44 -1.17 -3.64
C HIS A 157 -16.85 -0.39 -4.91
N ASP A 158 -17.98 0.32 -4.86
CA ASP A 158 -18.51 1.19 -5.91
C ASP A 158 -18.79 2.58 -5.29
N LYS A 159 -17.75 3.43 -5.24
CA LYS A 159 -17.81 4.77 -4.65
C LYS A 159 -18.93 5.62 -5.27
N ALA A 160 -19.07 5.56 -6.60
CA ALA A 160 -20.09 6.31 -7.32
C ALA A 160 -21.52 5.89 -6.91
N LYS A 161 -21.79 4.59 -6.72
CA LYS A 161 -23.07 4.07 -6.21
C LYS A 161 -23.33 4.50 -4.77
N VAL A 162 -22.32 4.44 -3.89
CA VAL A 162 -22.42 4.93 -2.50
C VAL A 162 -22.74 6.43 -2.47
N ASN A 163 -22.12 7.24 -3.33
CA ASN A 163 -22.38 8.69 -3.40
C ASN A 163 -23.80 8.99 -3.93
N ARG A 164 -24.28 8.30 -4.97
CA ARG A 164 -25.69 8.42 -5.41
C ARG A 164 -26.67 8.04 -4.30
N LEU A 165 -26.38 6.99 -3.53
CA LEU A 165 -27.20 6.55 -2.40
C LEU A 165 -27.20 7.56 -1.23
N ARG A 166 -26.03 8.15 -0.91
CA ARG A 166 -25.87 9.23 0.09
C ARG A 166 -26.72 10.45 -0.28
N THR A 167 -26.75 10.83 -1.56
CA THR A 167 -27.63 11.89 -2.09
C THR A 167 -29.11 11.51 -1.98
N TYR A 168 -29.50 10.31 -2.43
CA TYR A 168 -30.87 9.81 -2.35
C TYR A 168 -31.44 9.83 -0.91
N LEU A 169 -30.66 9.32 0.06
CA LEU A 169 -31.06 9.28 1.46
C LEU A 169 -31.08 10.68 2.10
N SER A 170 -30.15 11.58 1.75
CA SER A 170 -30.17 12.96 2.24
C SER A 170 -31.43 13.72 1.79
N TRP A 171 -31.84 13.58 0.52
CA TRP A 171 -33.06 14.22 0.02
C TRP A 171 -34.35 13.58 0.57
N LYS A 172 -34.34 12.28 0.87
CA LYS A 172 -35.43 11.60 1.59
C LYS A 172 -35.65 12.23 2.97
N ASP A 173 -34.59 12.44 3.75
CA ASP A 173 -34.66 13.07 5.07
C ASP A 173 -35.16 14.51 5.00
N VAL A 174 -34.74 15.29 3.99
CA VAL A 174 -35.27 16.65 3.75
C VAL A 174 -36.78 16.61 3.46
N ARG A 175 -37.25 15.73 2.56
CA ARG A 175 -38.69 15.60 2.22
C ARG A 175 -39.54 15.07 3.37
N LYS A 176 -38.96 14.27 4.27
CA LYS A 176 -39.62 13.84 5.53
C LYS A 176 -39.74 15.02 6.50
N GLY A 177 -38.64 15.74 6.71
CA GLY A 177 -38.55 16.89 7.60
C GLY A 177 -39.32 18.15 7.15
N THR A 178 -39.93 18.16 5.96
CA THR A 178 -40.95 19.15 5.56
C THR A 178 -42.38 18.61 5.72
N LYS A 179 -42.63 17.32 5.42
CA LYS A 179 -43.94 16.69 5.68
C LYS A 179 -44.34 16.64 7.15
N ASP A 180 -43.36 16.64 8.06
CA ASP A 180 -43.61 16.76 9.50
C ASP A 180 -44.02 18.20 9.93
N GLN A 181 -44.14 19.16 8.99
CA GLN A 181 -44.61 20.54 9.24
C GLN A 181 -46.01 20.81 8.63
N ASP A 182 -46.32 20.28 7.44
CA ASP A 182 -47.58 20.56 6.73
C ASP A 182 -48.59 19.40 6.83
N SER A 183 -49.40 19.39 7.90
CA SER A 183 -50.43 18.38 8.14
C SER A 183 -51.84 18.80 7.66
N ALA A 184 -51.97 19.20 6.40
CA ALA A 184 -53.25 19.33 5.70
C ALA A 184 -53.08 19.23 4.16
N ASP A 185 -53.87 18.34 3.54
CA ASP A 185 -54.24 18.28 2.12
C ASP A 185 -53.33 18.90 1.04
N ILE A 186 -52.37 18.09 0.53
CA ILE A 186 -52.18 17.86 -0.91
C ILE A 186 -51.46 16.51 -1.12
N ALA A 187 -52.03 15.65 -1.97
CA ALA A 187 -51.48 14.33 -2.30
C ALA A 187 -50.62 14.38 -3.58
N GLY A 188 -49.43 14.99 -3.49
CA GLY A 188 -48.45 15.09 -4.58
C GLY A 188 -47.45 13.92 -4.66
N ASN A 189 -46.95 13.67 -5.87
CA ASN A 189 -46.13 12.53 -6.30
C ASN A 189 -45.01 12.06 -5.35
N GLY A 190 -44.75 10.75 -5.40
CA GLY A 190 -43.56 10.13 -4.83
C GLY A 190 -43.12 8.95 -5.69
N GLY A 191 -41.91 9.03 -6.23
CA GLY A 191 -41.25 8.00 -7.02
C GLY A 191 -39.74 8.13 -6.86
N GLY A 192 -39.00 7.05 -7.09
CA GLY A 192 -37.54 7.04 -6.89
C GLY A 192 -36.76 7.87 -7.93
N GLY A 193 -37.33 8.08 -9.12
CA GLY A 193 -36.65 8.60 -10.30
C GLY A 193 -36.30 10.09 -10.31
N ASP A 194 -37.14 10.96 -9.72
CA ASP A 194 -36.94 12.42 -9.74
C ASP A 194 -35.84 12.89 -8.79
N LEU A 195 -35.51 12.09 -7.77
CA LEU A 195 -34.57 12.42 -6.69
C LEU A 195 -33.10 12.62 -7.15
N LEU A 196 -32.79 12.36 -8.42
CA LEU A 196 -31.48 12.59 -9.04
C LEU A 196 -31.37 13.90 -9.83
N GLU A 197 -32.49 14.56 -10.17
CA GLU A 197 -32.52 15.78 -11.00
C GLU A 197 -33.22 16.98 -10.33
N ASP A 198 -34.25 16.76 -9.51
CA ASP A 198 -34.81 17.78 -8.58
C ASP A 198 -33.73 18.35 -7.63
N ALA A 199 -32.62 17.63 -7.47
CA ALA A 199 -31.46 18.03 -6.69
C ALA A 199 -30.59 19.12 -7.35
N VAL A 200 -30.84 19.42 -8.64
CA VAL A 200 -29.93 20.19 -9.52
C VAL A 200 -30.66 21.33 -10.24
N SER A 201 -31.97 21.20 -10.48
CA SER A 201 -32.79 22.22 -11.14
C SER A 201 -33.10 23.42 -10.21
N GLY A 202 -32.22 24.42 -10.22
CA GLY A 202 -32.47 25.74 -9.60
C GLY A 202 -33.54 26.60 -10.30
N GLY A 203 -34.59 25.98 -10.84
CA GLY A 203 -35.63 26.60 -11.66
C GLY A 203 -36.96 26.75 -10.92
N ALA A 204 -37.39 27.99 -10.69
CA ALA A 204 -38.71 28.26 -10.12
C ALA A 204 -39.82 27.95 -11.14
N ALA A 205 -40.76 27.07 -10.78
CA ALA A 205 -42.00 26.90 -11.52
C ALA A 205 -42.84 28.19 -11.41
N ALA A 206 -43.18 28.81 -12.53
CA ALA A 206 -43.78 30.13 -12.55
C ALA A 206 -45.26 30.12 -12.10
N GLY A 207 -45.50 30.53 -10.85
CA GLY A 207 -46.82 30.87 -10.29
C GLY A 207 -46.82 32.30 -9.74
N THR A 208 -47.93 33.03 -9.86
CA THR A 208 -47.93 34.50 -9.73
C THR A 208 -48.16 35.04 -8.31
N ALA A 209 -47.15 35.77 -7.81
CA ALA A 209 -47.21 36.83 -6.78
C ALA A 209 -47.54 36.44 -5.31
N PRO A 210 -47.24 37.32 -4.32
CA PRO A 210 -46.28 38.43 -4.29
C PRO A 210 -45.11 38.17 -3.29
N ALA A 211 -44.10 39.05 -3.27
CA ALA A 211 -42.92 38.89 -2.41
C ALA A 211 -43.18 39.23 -0.93
N VAL A 212 -42.74 38.35 -0.02
CA VAL A 212 -42.61 38.61 1.44
C VAL A 212 -41.32 37.98 1.97
N ASP A 213 -40.59 38.74 2.79
CA ASP A 213 -39.34 38.46 3.53
C ASP A 213 -38.64 37.10 3.36
N GLY A 214 -37.53 37.11 2.60
CA GLY A 214 -36.56 36.00 2.51
C GLY A 214 -35.71 35.82 3.77
N LYS A 215 -36.32 35.40 4.90
CA LYS A 215 -35.60 35.23 6.18
C LYS A 215 -35.95 33.96 6.99
N ILE A 216 -36.55 32.94 6.37
CA ILE A 216 -36.78 31.62 6.99
C ILE A 216 -36.35 30.48 6.05
N LEU A 217 -35.04 30.40 5.75
CA LEU A 217 -34.46 29.25 5.02
C LEU A 217 -33.02 28.91 5.42
N ALA A 218 -32.51 29.48 6.51
CA ALA A 218 -31.27 29.05 7.15
C ALA A 218 -31.55 27.96 8.21
N THR A 219 -30.56 27.09 8.47
CA THR A 219 -30.54 26.12 9.59
C THR A 219 -31.59 24.98 9.60
N LYS A 220 -31.66 24.22 8.50
CA LYS A 220 -31.62 22.74 8.62
C LYS A 220 -30.36 22.26 7.91
N GLN A 221 -29.32 21.90 8.67
CA GLN A 221 -28.09 21.33 8.10
C GLN A 221 -28.43 20.03 7.36
N LYS A 222 -27.86 19.83 6.16
CA LYS A 222 -27.86 18.50 5.53
C LYS A 222 -27.15 17.54 6.48
N ARG A 223 -27.86 16.53 6.99
CA ARG A 223 -27.20 15.39 7.64
C ARG A 223 -26.40 14.64 6.58
N THR A 224 -25.08 14.80 6.61
CA THR A 224 -24.18 13.88 5.91
C THR A 224 -24.38 12.49 6.49
N LEU A 225 -24.69 11.53 5.64
CA LEU A 225 -24.82 10.13 6.06
C LEU A 225 -23.42 9.59 6.33
N LYS A 226 -23.11 9.44 7.63
CA LYS A 226 -21.83 8.90 8.10
C LYS A 226 -21.60 7.51 7.52
N LEU A 227 -20.47 7.31 6.86
CA LEU A 227 -20.09 6.02 6.32
C LEU A 227 -19.45 5.17 7.43
N PRO A 228 -19.65 3.83 7.46
CA PRO A 228 -19.08 2.94 8.50
C PRO A 228 -17.55 2.89 8.60
N TRP A 229 -16.85 3.63 7.75
CA TRP A 229 -15.39 3.73 7.67
C TRP A 229 -14.88 5.19 7.65
N GLU A 230 -15.77 6.18 7.81
CA GLU A 230 -15.35 7.55 8.17
C GLU A 230 -14.92 7.53 9.65
N LEU A 231 -13.66 7.88 9.93
CA LEU A 231 -13.12 7.84 11.29
C LEU A 231 -13.76 8.91 12.16
N GLU A 232 -14.39 8.51 13.26
CA GLU A 232 -14.97 9.44 14.23
C GLU A 232 -13.86 10.06 15.10
N PHE A 233 -13.35 11.22 14.66
CA PHE A 233 -12.42 12.03 15.44
C PHE A 233 -13.02 12.36 16.82
N MET A 234 -12.25 12.14 17.89
CA MET A 234 -12.69 12.37 19.28
C MET A 234 -12.86 13.86 19.64
N PHE A 235 -12.54 14.77 18.72
CA PHE A 235 -12.68 16.21 18.89
C PHE A 235 -13.79 16.71 17.97
N GLN A 236 -14.62 17.64 18.45
CA GLN A 236 -15.52 18.36 17.56
C GLN A 236 -14.68 19.14 16.54
N GLU A 237 -15.00 18.99 15.26
CA GLU A 237 -14.44 19.81 14.20
C GLU A 237 -14.80 21.27 14.45
N GLN A 238 -13.87 22.03 15.01
CA GLN A 238 -13.79 23.44 14.64
C GLN A 238 -13.30 23.47 13.19
N PRO A 239 -14.09 23.95 12.22
CA PRO A 239 -13.59 24.12 10.87
C PRO A 239 -12.46 25.13 10.92
N LEU A 240 -11.23 24.66 10.70
CA LEU A 240 -10.09 25.54 10.48
C LEU A 240 -10.46 26.45 9.30
N THR A 241 -10.49 27.76 9.52
CA THR A 241 -10.75 28.74 8.46
C THR A 241 -9.50 28.89 7.60
N LEU A 242 -9.23 27.85 6.81
CA LEU A 242 -8.23 27.83 5.76
C LEU A 242 -8.59 28.87 4.69
N GLY A 243 -7.57 29.35 3.97
CA GLY A 243 -7.71 30.40 2.95
C GLY A 243 -8.62 29.97 1.80
N LYS A 244 -9.13 30.96 1.05
CA LYS A 244 -10.04 30.75 -0.10
C LYS A 244 -9.38 30.12 -1.34
N ASP A 245 -8.11 29.77 -1.24
CA ASP A 245 -7.24 29.47 -2.37
C ASP A 245 -6.96 27.96 -2.52
N GLU A 246 -7.75 27.12 -1.85
CA GLU A 246 -7.66 25.64 -1.82
C GLU A 246 -8.99 24.94 -2.19
N GLU A 247 -9.95 25.64 -2.81
CA GLU A 247 -11.23 25.04 -3.25
C GLU A 247 -11.09 24.07 -4.44
N ASP A 248 -9.94 24.06 -5.15
CA ASP A 248 -9.70 23.22 -6.35
C ASP A 248 -9.24 21.78 -6.06
N LYS A 249 -8.89 21.44 -4.81
CA LYS A 249 -8.54 20.07 -4.39
C LYS A 249 -9.77 19.18 -4.15
N ILE A 250 -10.67 19.17 -5.13
CA ILE A 250 -11.75 18.19 -5.24
C ILE A 250 -11.11 16.79 -5.32
N ASP A 251 -11.49 15.89 -4.39
CA ASP A 251 -11.04 14.49 -4.38
C ASP A 251 -11.29 13.84 -5.75
N GLU A 252 -10.33 13.08 -6.25
CA GLU A 252 -10.45 12.37 -7.53
C GLU A 252 -11.66 11.41 -7.53
N ALA A 253 -12.03 10.88 -6.36
CA ALA A 253 -13.27 10.11 -6.19
C ALA A 253 -14.57 10.94 -6.25
N GLU A 254 -14.52 12.24 -5.94
CA GLU A 254 -15.65 13.15 -6.15
C GLU A 254 -15.73 13.59 -7.63
N ARG A 255 -14.59 13.81 -8.29
CA ARG A 255 -14.52 14.03 -9.75
C ARG A 255 -15.09 12.85 -10.54
N GLU A 256 -14.72 11.61 -10.19
CA GLU A 256 -15.29 10.40 -10.80
C GLU A 256 -16.82 10.35 -10.66
N ALA A 257 -17.33 10.67 -9.46
CA ALA A 257 -18.77 10.67 -9.19
C ALA A 257 -19.53 11.75 -9.98
N VAL A 258 -18.97 12.97 -10.08
CA VAL A 258 -19.54 14.08 -10.87
C VAL A 258 -19.55 13.74 -12.37
N LEU A 259 -18.46 13.16 -12.91
CA LEU A 259 -18.39 12.71 -14.29
C LEU A 259 -19.41 11.61 -14.60
N ALA A 260 -19.61 10.65 -13.69
CA ALA A 260 -20.62 9.61 -13.82
C ALA A 260 -22.06 10.17 -13.78
N GLN A 261 -22.31 11.22 -13.00
CA GLN A 261 -23.60 11.93 -12.97
C GLN A 261 -23.86 12.71 -14.26
N LEU A 262 -22.89 13.52 -14.71
CA LEU A 262 -22.98 14.29 -15.96
C LEU A 262 -23.21 13.38 -17.18
N LYS A 263 -22.62 12.18 -17.19
CA LYS A 263 -22.85 11.18 -18.24
C LYS A 263 -24.31 10.71 -18.30
N ARG A 264 -24.94 10.45 -17.14
CA ARG A 264 -26.36 10.05 -17.08
C ARG A 264 -27.31 11.19 -17.47
N LEU A 265 -27.02 12.42 -17.03
CA LEU A 265 -27.81 13.59 -17.44
C LEU A 265 -27.81 13.75 -18.98
N ARG A 266 -26.63 13.68 -19.60
CA ARG A 266 -26.51 13.74 -21.07
C ARG A 266 -27.30 12.63 -21.78
N GLN A 267 -27.33 11.42 -21.23
CA GLN A 267 -28.11 10.31 -21.80
C GLN A 267 -29.63 10.54 -21.69
N ASN A 268 -30.10 11.17 -20.61
CA ASN A 268 -31.49 11.60 -20.45
C ASN A 268 -31.84 12.73 -21.44
N ASP A 269 -30.97 13.74 -21.58
CA ASP A 269 -31.14 14.84 -22.53
C ASP A 269 -31.19 14.33 -23.98
N GLU A 270 -30.19 13.52 -24.40
CA GLU A 270 -30.10 12.94 -25.74
C GLU A 270 -31.34 12.12 -26.11
N ARG A 271 -31.94 11.42 -25.13
CA ARG A 271 -33.14 10.61 -25.33
C ARG A 271 -34.44 11.43 -25.35
N THR A 272 -34.58 12.41 -24.46
CA THR A 272 -35.82 13.19 -24.32
C THR A 272 -35.95 14.27 -25.39
N LYS A 273 -34.83 14.72 -25.98
CA LYS A 273 -34.72 15.74 -27.05
C LYS A 273 -35.70 15.58 -28.22
N ASN A 274 -36.08 14.36 -28.57
CA ASN A 274 -36.95 14.05 -29.71
C ASN A 274 -38.36 13.54 -29.32
N MET A 275 -38.68 13.49 -28.02
CA MET A 275 -39.98 13.01 -27.53
C MET A 275 -41.08 14.06 -27.70
N THR A 276 -42.30 13.63 -28.01
CA THR A 276 -43.50 14.46 -27.86
C THR A 276 -43.84 14.66 -26.38
N GLN A 277 -44.72 15.63 -26.09
CA GLN A 277 -45.17 15.92 -24.73
C GLN A 277 -45.83 14.70 -24.05
N GLU A 278 -46.59 13.90 -24.81
CA GLU A 278 -47.29 12.71 -24.30
C GLU A 278 -46.30 11.58 -23.99
N GLU A 279 -45.33 11.33 -24.87
CA GLU A 279 -44.25 10.36 -24.65
C GLU A 279 -43.35 10.75 -23.46
N TYR A 280 -43.05 12.05 -23.30
CA TYR A 280 -42.26 12.55 -22.18
C TYR A 280 -42.98 12.37 -20.83
N VAL A 281 -44.29 12.63 -20.78
CA VAL A 281 -45.11 12.35 -19.58
C VAL A 281 -45.09 10.85 -19.26
N HIS A 282 -45.30 9.98 -20.26
CA HIS A 282 -45.27 8.54 -20.06
C HIS A 282 -43.89 8.02 -19.61
N TRP A 283 -42.80 8.57 -20.16
CA TRP A 283 -41.43 8.28 -19.72
C TRP A 283 -41.20 8.71 -18.26
N SER A 284 -41.68 9.89 -17.86
CA SER A 284 -41.62 10.37 -16.48
C SER A 284 -42.41 9.47 -15.51
N GLU A 285 -43.62 9.02 -15.88
CA GLU A 285 -44.38 8.05 -15.09
C GLU A 285 -43.63 6.72 -14.93
N CYS A 286 -43.05 6.18 -16.02
CA CYS A 286 -42.24 4.96 -15.96
C CYS A 286 -40.98 5.12 -15.09
N ARG A 287 -40.37 6.31 -15.09
CA ARG A 287 -39.22 6.67 -14.24
C ARG A 287 -39.53 6.61 -12.74
N GLN A 288 -40.79 6.69 -12.34
CA GLN A 288 -41.23 6.55 -10.94
C GLN A 288 -41.37 5.08 -10.48
N ALA A 289 -41.20 4.10 -11.37
CA ALA A 289 -41.34 2.68 -11.05
C ALA A 289 -40.42 2.23 -9.89
N SER A 290 -40.94 1.39 -9.00
CA SER A 290 -40.23 0.91 -7.81
C SER A 290 -40.83 -0.40 -7.29
N PHE A 291 -39.97 -1.30 -6.85
CA PHE A 291 -40.36 -2.57 -6.21
C PHE A 291 -40.82 -2.37 -4.74
N THR A 292 -40.39 -1.28 -4.10
CA THR A 292 -40.57 -1.03 -2.66
C THR A 292 -41.62 0.05 -2.36
N PHE A 293 -41.76 1.08 -3.20
CA PHE A 293 -42.68 2.19 -2.96
C PHE A 293 -44.12 1.70 -2.78
N ARG A 294 -44.71 1.99 -1.61
CA ARG A 294 -46.03 1.48 -1.14
C ARG A 294 -46.19 -0.05 -1.17
N LYS A 295 -45.10 -0.81 -1.37
CA LYS A 295 -45.05 -2.26 -1.61
C LYS A 295 -44.14 -3.01 -0.61
N SER A 296 -43.66 -2.35 0.44
CA SER A 296 -42.67 -2.85 1.42
C SER A 296 -43.01 -4.16 2.14
N LYS A 297 -44.29 -4.59 2.16
CA LYS A 297 -44.68 -5.95 2.59
C LYS A 297 -44.41 -6.99 1.50
N ARG A 298 -44.95 -6.75 0.29
CA ARG A 298 -44.77 -7.57 -0.92
C ARG A 298 -43.30 -7.81 -1.24
N PHE A 299 -42.46 -6.79 -1.08
CA PHE A 299 -41.02 -6.87 -1.33
C PHE A 299 -40.31 -7.83 -0.36
N ARG A 300 -40.55 -7.70 0.96
CA ARG A 300 -39.95 -8.58 1.98
C ARG A 300 -40.37 -10.04 1.82
N GLU A 301 -41.62 -10.29 1.43
CA GLU A 301 -42.12 -11.63 1.09
C GLU A 301 -41.51 -12.17 -0.22
N TRP A 302 -41.18 -11.30 -1.17
CA TRP A 302 -40.58 -11.68 -2.45
C TRP A 302 -39.09 -12.05 -2.32
N CYS A 303 -38.31 -11.29 -1.55
CA CYS A 303 -36.89 -11.59 -1.28
C CYS A 303 -36.64 -12.53 -0.07
N GLY A 304 -37.69 -13.17 0.46
CA GLY A 304 -37.56 -14.16 1.55
C GLY A 304 -37.06 -13.60 2.89
N MET A 305 -36.97 -12.28 3.04
CA MET A 305 -36.30 -11.63 4.17
C MET A 305 -36.75 -12.09 5.58
N PRO A 306 -38.05 -12.38 5.86
CA PRO A 306 -38.47 -12.97 7.15
C PRO A 306 -37.87 -14.34 7.49
N GLN A 307 -37.21 -15.01 6.55
CA GLN A 307 -36.48 -16.27 6.73
C GLN A 307 -34.98 -16.05 6.96
N ILE A 308 -34.49 -14.81 6.75
CA ILE A 308 -33.07 -14.42 6.82
C ILE A 308 -32.79 -13.50 8.02
N THR A 309 -33.79 -12.77 8.52
CA THR A 309 -33.61 -11.78 9.61
C THR A 309 -34.57 -12.01 10.77
N ASP A 310 -34.04 -12.25 11.97
CA ASP A 310 -34.78 -12.42 13.24
C ASP A 310 -35.72 -11.23 13.58
N SER A 311 -35.37 -10.03 13.13
CA SER A 311 -36.06 -8.78 13.47
C SER A 311 -36.55 -8.05 12.21
N ARG A 312 -37.64 -7.28 12.34
CA ARG A 312 -38.04 -6.34 11.27
C ARG A 312 -36.87 -5.39 10.94
N PRO A 313 -36.45 -5.27 9.67
CA PRO A 313 -35.40 -4.33 9.25
C PRO A 313 -35.87 -2.89 9.41
N ASN A 314 -34.92 -1.95 9.49
CA ASN A 314 -35.24 -0.52 9.35
C ASN A 314 -35.91 -0.26 7.98
N ASP A 315 -36.84 0.69 7.92
CA ASP A 315 -37.50 1.05 6.65
C ASP A 315 -36.48 1.67 5.65
N ASP A 316 -35.41 2.32 6.14
CA ASP A 316 -34.30 2.78 5.31
C ASP A 316 -33.54 1.64 4.60
N VAL A 317 -33.41 0.47 5.25
CA VAL A 317 -32.81 -0.74 4.64
C VAL A 317 -33.65 -1.23 3.45
N ILE A 318 -34.98 -1.08 3.53
CA ILE A 318 -35.87 -1.44 2.41
C ILE A 318 -35.72 -0.43 1.26
N ASP A 319 -35.61 0.87 1.55
CA ASP A 319 -35.46 1.88 0.49
C ASP A 319 -34.09 1.83 -0.19
N ILE A 320 -33.02 1.48 0.53
CA ILE A 320 -31.69 1.17 -0.06
C ILE A 320 -31.81 -0.01 -1.04
N LEU A 321 -32.48 -1.09 -0.65
CA LEU A 321 -32.67 -2.24 -1.54
C LEU A 321 -33.56 -1.89 -2.74
N GLY A 322 -34.55 -0.99 -2.57
CA GLY A 322 -35.36 -0.45 -3.66
C GLY A 322 -34.53 0.31 -4.69
N PHE A 323 -33.67 1.21 -4.24
CA PHE A 323 -32.70 1.92 -5.09
C PHE A 323 -31.80 0.95 -5.86
N LEU A 324 -31.24 -0.05 -5.16
CA LEU A 324 -30.36 -1.06 -5.77
C LEU A 324 -31.11 -1.94 -6.81
N THR A 325 -32.38 -2.29 -6.59
CA THR A 325 -33.17 -3.04 -7.58
C THR A 325 -33.39 -2.25 -8.88
N PHE A 326 -33.61 -0.93 -8.79
CA PHE A 326 -33.74 -0.07 -9.96
C PHE A 326 -32.41 -0.04 -10.75
N GLU A 327 -31.29 0.24 -10.07
CA GLU A 327 -29.97 0.26 -10.74
C GLU A 327 -29.59 -1.10 -11.38
N LEU A 328 -29.98 -2.23 -10.77
CA LEU A 328 -29.75 -3.56 -11.34
C LEU A 328 -30.54 -3.80 -12.63
N VAL A 329 -31.86 -3.50 -12.66
CA VAL A 329 -32.67 -3.65 -13.88
C VAL A 329 -32.14 -2.73 -14.98
N CYS A 330 -31.79 -1.49 -14.64
CA CYS A 330 -31.20 -0.54 -15.58
C CYS A 330 -29.88 -1.05 -16.17
N SER A 331 -28.94 -1.49 -15.33
CA SER A 331 -27.61 -1.96 -15.76
C SER A 331 -27.70 -3.21 -16.66
N ILE A 332 -28.61 -4.13 -16.35
CA ILE A 332 -28.87 -5.33 -17.17
C ILE A 332 -29.46 -4.92 -18.53
N THR A 333 -30.40 -3.98 -18.55
CA THR A 333 -31.04 -3.50 -19.79
C THR A 333 -30.06 -2.73 -20.67
N GLU A 334 -29.30 -1.79 -20.10
CA GLU A 334 -28.28 -1.00 -20.79
C GLU A 334 -27.22 -1.90 -21.46
N GLU A 335 -26.75 -2.97 -20.80
CA GLU A 335 -25.81 -3.92 -21.38
C GLU A 335 -26.47 -4.89 -22.38
N ALA A 336 -27.72 -5.32 -22.15
CA ALA A 336 -28.46 -6.15 -23.11
C ALA A 336 -28.76 -5.42 -24.43
N LEU A 337 -28.97 -4.10 -24.40
CA LEU A 337 -29.06 -3.25 -25.59
C LEU A 337 -27.71 -3.17 -26.33
N LYS A 338 -26.58 -3.08 -25.62
CA LYS A 338 -25.24 -3.16 -26.24
C LYS A 338 -24.97 -4.52 -26.87
N VAL A 339 -25.39 -5.62 -26.22
CA VAL A 339 -25.31 -6.98 -26.77
C VAL A 339 -26.14 -7.10 -28.04
N LYS A 340 -27.42 -6.67 -28.01
CA LYS A 340 -28.29 -6.60 -29.19
C LYS A 340 -27.61 -5.84 -30.33
N ASN A 341 -27.23 -4.58 -30.10
CA ASN A 341 -26.69 -3.70 -31.12
C ASN A 341 -25.35 -4.18 -31.72
N ALA A 342 -24.59 -5.03 -30.99
CA ALA A 342 -23.39 -5.68 -31.50
C ALA A 342 -23.71 -6.92 -32.36
N LEU A 343 -24.71 -7.72 -31.95
CA LEU A 343 -25.19 -8.87 -32.71
C LEU A 343 -25.88 -8.44 -34.02
N ASP A 344 -26.72 -7.41 -33.97
CA ASP A 344 -27.41 -6.87 -35.15
C ASP A 344 -26.38 -6.35 -36.18
N LYS A 345 -25.37 -5.57 -35.77
CA LYS A 345 -24.28 -5.11 -36.66
C LYS A 345 -23.49 -6.26 -37.27
N SER A 346 -23.13 -7.28 -36.49
CA SER A 346 -22.41 -8.45 -37.02
C SER A 346 -23.28 -9.26 -37.99
N ALA A 347 -24.60 -9.29 -37.77
CA ALA A 347 -25.55 -9.85 -38.72
C ALA A 347 -25.68 -9.00 -40.00
N GLU A 348 -25.60 -7.66 -39.92
CA GLU A 348 -25.56 -6.77 -41.10
C GLU A 348 -24.31 -6.98 -41.95
N GLU A 349 -23.13 -7.09 -41.32
CA GLU A 349 -21.85 -7.39 -41.99
C GLU A 349 -21.91 -8.74 -42.72
N HIS A 350 -22.47 -9.78 -42.07
CA HIS A 350 -22.72 -11.07 -42.71
C HIS A 350 -23.85 -11.04 -43.76
N ALA A 351 -24.80 -10.10 -43.67
CA ALA A 351 -25.88 -9.90 -44.65
C ALA A 351 -25.45 -9.11 -45.91
N SER A 352 -24.14 -8.93 -46.13
CA SER A 352 -23.56 -8.43 -47.39
C SER A 352 -23.91 -9.33 -48.60
N HIS A 353 -24.16 -10.63 -48.38
CA HIS A 353 -24.69 -11.55 -49.40
C HIS A 353 -26.23 -11.66 -49.38
N ARG A 354 -26.93 -10.55 -49.62
CA ARG A 354 -28.40 -10.50 -49.64
C ARG A 354 -29.00 -11.07 -50.94
N TYR A 355 -29.81 -12.12 -50.82
CA TYR A 355 -30.66 -12.63 -51.91
C TYR A 355 -31.97 -11.83 -52.02
N LEU A 356 -32.52 -11.74 -53.23
CA LEU A 356 -33.61 -10.83 -53.63
C LEU A 356 -34.98 -11.02 -52.91
N PHE A 357 -35.12 -12.03 -52.04
CA PHE A 357 -36.40 -12.45 -51.44
C PHE A 357 -36.38 -12.57 -49.91
N MET A 358 -35.38 -12.02 -49.22
CA MET A 358 -35.45 -11.88 -47.76
C MET A 358 -36.18 -10.58 -47.36
N GLU A 359 -36.99 -10.64 -46.31
CA GLU A 359 -37.63 -9.46 -45.72
C GLU A 359 -36.59 -8.45 -45.19
N PRO A 360 -36.93 -7.15 -45.11
CA PRO A 360 -36.05 -6.15 -44.51
C PRO A 360 -35.63 -6.49 -43.08
N SER A 361 -34.41 -6.11 -42.73
CA SER A 361 -33.90 -6.16 -41.36
C SER A 361 -34.66 -5.18 -40.48
N ASN A 362 -35.72 -5.65 -39.82
CA ASN A 362 -36.42 -4.88 -38.78
C ASN A 362 -35.51 -4.69 -37.57
N ASP A 363 -34.96 -3.48 -37.40
CA ASP A 363 -34.17 -3.06 -36.22
C ASP A 363 -34.98 -3.14 -34.91
N ASN A 364 -36.30 -3.11 -35.02
CA ASN A 364 -37.23 -2.92 -33.91
C ASN A 364 -37.64 -4.24 -33.21
N ARG A 365 -36.71 -5.21 -33.08
CA ARG A 365 -36.92 -6.41 -32.27
C ARG A 365 -36.65 -6.12 -30.78
N PRO A 366 -37.50 -6.56 -29.84
CA PRO A 366 -37.25 -6.41 -28.41
C PRO A 366 -36.09 -7.29 -27.91
N ILE A 367 -35.57 -6.97 -26.74
CA ILE A 367 -34.53 -7.72 -26.03
C ILE A 367 -34.96 -9.19 -25.82
N SER A 368 -34.15 -10.11 -26.34
CA SER A 368 -34.32 -11.55 -26.17
C SER A 368 -33.75 -12.04 -24.83
N VAL A 369 -34.15 -13.26 -24.44
CA VAL A 369 -33.58 -13.97 -23.28
C VAL A 369 -32.06 -14.15 -23.42
N GLU A 370 -31.57 -14.35 -24.65
CA GLU A 370 -30.14 -14.56 -24.95
C GLU A 370 -29.34 -13.27 -24.74
N HIS A 371 -29.88 -12.10 -25.11
CA HIS A 371 -29.24 -10.81 -24.87
C HIS A 371 -29.07 -10.54 -23.37
N VAL A 372 -30.08 -10.90 -22.55
CA VAL A 372 -30.01 -10.77 -21.08
C VAL A 372 -29.00 -11.76 -20.48
N GLN A 373 -28.92 -12.99 -20.97
CA GLN A 373 -27.96 -13.99 -20.47
C GLN A 373 -26.51 -13.58 -20.75
N GLU A 374 -26.21 -13.09 -21.96
CA GLU A 374 -24.87 -12.61 -22.33
C GLU A 374 -24.53 -11.29 -21.61
N ALA A 375 -25.48 -10.36 -21.48
CA ALA A 375 -25.30 -9.14 -20.69
C ALA A 375 -25.01 -9.45 -19.22
N TRP A 376 -25.75 -10.39 -18.62
CA TRP A 376 -25.50 -10.83 -17.25
C TRP A 376 -24.13 -11.50 -17.09
N ARG A 377 -23.73 -12.35 -18.05
CA ARG A 377 -22.39 -12.95 -18.08
C ARG A 377 -21.29 -11.88 -18.13
N ARG A 378 -21.47 -10.81 -18.91
CA ARG A 378 -20.54 -9.66 -18.97
C ARG A 378 -20.49 -8.89 -17.66
N LEU A 379 -21.64 -8.59 -17.06
CA LEU A 379 -21.72 -7.90 -15.76
C LEU A 379 -21.09 -8.70 -14.61
N GLN A 380 -21.03 -10.03 -14.72
CA GLN A 380 -20.30 -10.91 -13.79
C GLN A 380 -18.77 -10.97 -14.04
N MET A 381 -18.26 -10.45 -15.17
CA MET A 381 -16.81 -10.38 -15.42
C MET A 381 -16.18 -9.21 -14.67
N SER A 382 -15.81 -9.45 -13.40
CA SER A 382 -14.98 -8.53 -12.63
C SER A 382 -13.67 -8.21 -13.35
N SER A 383 -13.28 -6.93 -13.37
CA SER A 383 -12.02 -6.45 -13.98
C SER A 383 -10.81 -7.21 -13.43
N TYR A 384 -9.74 -7.32 -14.23
CA TYR A 384 -8.53 -8.04 -13.85
C TYR A 384 -7.88 -7.46 -12.58
N ASP A 385 -7.82 -6.14 -12.46
CA ASP A 385 -7.40 -5.40 -11.25
C ASP A 385 -8.22 -5.78 -10.01
N LYS A 386 -9.55 -5.90 -10.16
CA LYS A 386 -10.44 -6.32 -9.07
C LYS A 386 -10.29 -7.82 -8.75
N LYS A 387 -9.98 -8.69 -9.73
CA LYS A 387 -9.64 -10.09 -9.49
C LYS A 387 -8.35 -10.26 -8.69
N ALA A 388 -7.30 -9.48 -8.98
CA ALA A 388 -6.06 -9.49 -8.22
C ALA A 388 -6.33 -9.18 -6.73
N LEU A 389 -7.10 -8.11 -6.45
CA LEU A 389 -7.53 -7.75 -5.09
C LEU A 389 -8.38 -8.83 -4.39
N TYR A 390 -9.29 -9.51 -5.09
CA TYR A 390 -10.11 -10.58 -4.50
C TYR A 390 -9.34 -11.90 -4.26
N ASN A 391 -8.22 -12.11 -4.95
CA ASN A 391 -7.31 -13.24 -4.69
C ASN A 391 -6.47 -13.02 -3.41
N PHE A 392 -6.29 -11.77 -2.96
CA PHE A 392 -5.60 -11.45 -1.70
C PHE A 392 -6.47 -11.77 -0.47
N ARG A 393 -6.74 -13.06 -0.26
CA ARG A 393 -7.31 -13.56 1.00
C ARG A 393 -6.18 -13.79 2.00
N GLY A 394 -6.05 -12.88 2.97
CA GLY A 394 -5.14 -12.99 4.10
C GLY A 394 -5.48 -14.13 5.06
N GLY A 395 -5.33 -15.38 4.60
CA GLY A 395 -5.52 -16.61 5.36
C GLY A 395 -4.48 -17.64 4.93
N ARG A 396 -3.86 -18.31 5.91
CA ARG A 396 -2.75 -19.27 5.70
C ARG A 396 -3.05 -20.26 4.57
N ILE A 397 -2.17 -20.30 3.56
CA ILE A 397 -2.21 -21.30 2.48
C ILE A 397 -1.71 -22.65 3.03
N LEU A 398 -2.57 -23.36 3.75
CA LEU A 398 -2.36 -24.75 4.16
C LEU A 398 -3.08 -25.70 3.19
N ARG A 399 -2.57 -25.81 1.95
CA ARG A 399 -2.98 -26.86 0.98
C ARG A 399 -2.02 -26.99 -0.21
N GLY A 400 -1.18 -28.03 -0.20
CA GLY A 400 -0.39 -28.41 -1.38
C GLY A 400 0.87 -29.21 -1.05
N ARG A 401 0.77 -30.55 -0.94
CA ARG A 401 1.96 -31.41 -1.04
C ARG A 401 2.34 -31.55 -2.51
N SER A 402 3.48 -31.02 -2.96
CA SER A 402 4.09 -31.46 -4.22
C SER A 402 5.60 -31.18 -4.37
N MET A 403 6.40 -32.26 -4.42
CA MET A 403 7.45 -32.48 -5.43
C MET A 403 8.64 -31.49 -5.60
N HIS A 404 9.25 -30.96 -4.54
CA HIS A 404 10.64 -30.42 -4.63
C HIS A 404 11.58 -31.02 -3.58
N ALA A 405 11.93 -32.30 -3.75
CA ALA A 405 12.94 -32.99 -2.95
C ALA A 405 14.35 -32.71 -3.51
N GLY A 406 15.05 -31.72 -2.96
CA GLY A 406 16.44 -31.42 -3.36
C GLY A 406 17.09 -30.20 -2.71
N ILE A 407 16.31 -29.20 -2.26
CA ILE A 407 16.81 -27.96 -1.66
C ILE A 407 16.97 -28.14 -0.13
N GLY A 408 17.99 -27.51 0.45
CA GLY A 408 18.31 -27.62 1.89
C GLY A 408 17.22 -27.06 2.80
N TYR A 409 17.15 -27.57 4.04
CA TYR A 409 16.09 -27.28 5.01
C TYR A 409 16.11 -25.83 5.55
N ILE A 410 15.68 -24.88 4.72
CA ILE A 410 14.91 -23.73 5.18
C ILE A 410 13.59 -24.27 5.76
N THR A 411 13.06 -23.66 6.82
CA THR A 411 11.85 -24.18 7.49
C THR A 411 10.61 -24.07 6.62
N GLU A 412 9.73 -25.09 6.65
CA GLU A 412 8.46 -25.16 5.88
C GLU A 412 7.49 -23.96 6.10
N LEU A 413 7.75 -23.08 7.06
CA LEU A 413 6.95 -21.88 7.32
C LEU A 413 7.39 -20.61 6.56
N THR A 414 8.65 -20.50 6.09
CA THR A 414 9.14 -19.29 5.40
C THR A 414 8.82 -19.32 3.91
N MET A 415 9.04 -20.45 3.22
CA MET A 415 8.74 -20.60 1.79
C MET A 415 7.28 -20.24 1.47
N VAL A 416 6.35 -20.79 2.26
CA VAL A 416 4.88 -20.62 2.14
C VAL A 416 4.40 -19.15 2.11
N SER A 417 5.23 -18.18 2.49
CA SER A 417 4.89 -16.74 2.42
C SER A 417 5.24 -16.07 1.08
N TYR A 418 6.29 -16.51 0.38
CA TYR A 418 6.72 -15.92 -0.90
C TYR A 418 6.50 -16.85 -2.10
N ASP A 419 6.27 -18.15 -1.90
CA ASP A 419 5.92 -19.07 -2.99
C ASP A 419 4.72 -18.55 -3.80
N GLY A 420 3.69 -18.01 -3.13
CA GLY A 420 2.52 -17.41 -3.79
C GLY A 420 2.77 -16.13 -4.60
N ILE A 421 3.98 -15.54 -4.50
CA ILE A 421 4.44 -14.43 -5.34
C ILE A 421 5.28 -14.97 -6.50
N LEU A 422 6.11 -16.00 -6.27
CA LEU A 422 7.05 -16.52 -7.27
C LEU A 422 6.45 -17.59 -8.20
N GLU A 423 5.43 -18.34 -7.77
CA GLU A 423 4.76 -19.37 -8.59
C GLU A 423 3.87 -18.80 -9.71
N GLN A 424 3.45 -17.53 -9.66
CA GLN A 424 2.43 -16.98 -10.55
C GLN A 424 2.77 -15.56 -11.02
N ARG A 425 3.04 -15.38 -12.32
CA ARG A 425 3.15 -14.04 -12.94
C ARG A 425 1.87 -13.24 -12.72
N GLY A 426 2.02 -12.03 -12.18
CA GLY A 426 0.96 -11.04 -12.08
C GLY A 426 0.90 -10.09 -13.30
N PRO A 427 -0.10 -9.19 -13.37
CA PRO A 427 -0.18 -8.16 -14.40
C PRO A 427 0.83 -7.01 -14.21
N PHE A 428 1.55 -7.00 -13.09
CA PHE A 428 2.60 -6.04 -12.74
C PHE A 428 3.93 -6.77 -12.45
N THR A 429 4.16 -7.92 -13.09
CA THR A 429 5.41 -8.68 -12.98
C THR A 429 6.24 -8.39 -14.23
N ASP A 430 7.54 -8.19 -14.07
CA ASP A 430 8.40 -7.73 -15.17
C ASP A 430 8.52 -8.77 -16.30
N ASP A 431 8.77 -8.29 -17.52
CA ASP A 431 8.80 -9.13 -18.71
C ASP A 431 9.90 -10.21 -18.67
N GLU A 432 10.95 -9.99 -17.89
CA GLU A 432 12.09 -10.91 -17.70
C GLU A 432 11.84 -12.00 -16.64
N PHE A 433 10.73 -11.94 -15.88
CA PHE A 433 10.46 -12.85 -14.77
C PHE A 433 10.34 -14.34 -15.18
N ASP A 434 11.21 -15.19 -14.63
CA ASP A 434 11.00 -16.64 -14.59
C ASP A 434 11.06 -17.16 -13.15
N THR A 435 10.08 -17.99 -12.78
CA THR A 435 9.94 -18.56 -11.43
C THR A 435 11.19 -19.31 -10.97
N LYS A 436 11.87 -20.05 -11.84
CA LYS A 436 13.08 -20.81 -11.45
C LYS A 436 14.26 -19.88 -11.25
N VAL A 437 14.47 -18.94 -12.18
CA VAL A 437 15.53 -17.94 -12.06
C VAL A 437 15.36 -17.14 -10.76
N ALA A 438 14.14 -16.71 -10.44
CA ALA A 438 13.85 -16.01 -9.18
C ALA A 438 14.19 -16.83 -7.92
N TYR A 439 13.90 -18.14 -7.90
CA TYR A 439 14.33 -19.00 -6.79
C TYR A 439 15.85 -19.25 -6.79
N GLU A 440 16.49 -19.41 -7.96
CA GLU A 440 17.93 -19.65 -8.07
C GLU A 440 18.74 -18.43 -7.65
N GLU A 441 18.35 -17.22 -8.06
CA GLU A 441 18.93 -15.95 -7.62
C GLU A 441 18.71 -15.71 -6.13
N LEU A 442 17.49 -15.87 -5.60
CA LEU A 442 17.21 -15.66 -4.16
C LEU A 442 18.02 -16.60 -3.25
N ASN A 443 18.30 -17.83 -3.69
CA ASN A 443 19.16 -18.78 -2.96
C ASN A 443 20.66 -18.50 -3.14
N GLN A 444 21.07 -17.97 -4.29
CA GLN A 444 22.49 -17.69 -4.57
C GLN A 444 22.95 -16.33 -4.03
N ALA A 445 22.04 -15.35 -3.97
CA ALA A 445 22.26 -13.97 -3.58
C ALA A 445 23.10 -13.83 -2.30
N ASN A 446 24.11 -12.97 -2.39
CA ASN A 446 24.99 -12.63 -1.28
C ASN A 446 24.77 -11.14 -0.96
N VAL A 447 24.06 -10.86 0.13
CA VAL A 447 23.61 -9.51 0.48
C VAL A 447 24.49 -8.92 1.58
N LEU A 448 25.00 -7.70 1.38
CA LEU A 448 25.73 -6.97 2.41
C LEU A 448 24.82 -5.97 3.11
N VAL A 449 24.69 -6.08 4.44
CA VAL A 449 24.07 -5.08 5.30
C VAL A 449 25.16 -4.24 5.96
N ILE A 450 25.07 -2.92 5.79
CA ILE A 450 26.00 -1.96 6.38
C ILE A 450 25.29 -1.20 7.50
N GLY A 451 25.79 -1.36 8.72
CA GLY A 451 25.16 -0.92 9.96
C GLY A 451 24.26 -2.01 10.57
N ALA A 452 24.48 -2.32 11.84
CA ALA A 452 23.64 -3.17 12.69
C ALA A 452 22.91 -2.34 13.77
N GLY A 453 22.87 -1.01 13.60
CA GLY A 453 22.10 -0.07 14.42
C GLY A 453 20.57 -0.21 14.25
N GLY A 454 19.83 0.85 14.61
CA GLY A 454 18.36 0.80 14.75
C GLY A 454 17.62 0.28 13.52
N LEU A 455 18.03 0.71 12.33
CA LEU A 455 17.48 0.28 11.04
C LEU A 455 18.07 -1.07 10.59
N GLY A 456 19.39 -1.25 10.73
CA GLY A 456 20.09 -2.51 10.41
C GLY A 456 19.56 -3.73 11.17
N CYS A 457 19.14 -3.57 12.44
CA CYS A 457 18.48 -4.64 13.21
C CYS A 457 17.17 -5.13 12.57
N GLU A 458 16.37 -4.22 12.01
CA GLU A 458 15.15 -4.58 11.29
C GLU A 458 15.50 -5.22 9.93
N ILE A 459 16.44 -4.63 9.18
CA ILE A 459 16.88 -5.13 7.86
C ILE A 459 17.36 -6.59 7.97
N LEU A 460 18.20 -6.91 8.95
CA LEU A 460 18.69 -8.28 9.17
C LEU A 460 17.56 -9.28 9.49
N LYS A 461 16.51 -8.83 10.18
CA LYS A 461 15.32 -9.62 10.47
C LYS A 461 14.43 -9.78 9.23
N ASP A 462 14.26 -8.74 8.43
CA ASP A 462 13.44 -8.78 7.21
C ASP A 462 14.09 -9.63 6.13
N LEU A 463 15.37 -9.38 5.76
CA LEU A 463 16.09 -10.16 4.74
C LEU A 463 16.13 -11.66 5.09
N ALA A 464 16.42 -12.00 6.35
CA ALA A 464 16.45 -13.39 6.82
C ALA A 464 15.07 -14.07 6.84
N MET A 465 13.98 -13.31 6.86
CA MET A 465 12.62 -13.83 6.75
C MET A 465 12.11 -13.89 5.30
N SER A 466 12.63 -13.05 4.40
CA SER A 466 12.34 -13.03 2.96
C SER A 466 13.08 -14.10 2.13
N GLY A 467 13.68 -15.11 2.77
CA GLY A 467 14.32 -16.25 2.10
C GLY A 467 15.78 -16.05 1.69
N ILE A 468 16.39 -14.89 1.95
CA ILE A 468 17.78 -14.62 1.58
C ILE A 468 18.73 -15.44 2.45
N CYS A 469 19.50 -16.31 1.81
CA CYS A 469 20.27 -17.35 2.51
C CYS A 469 21.67 -16.91 2.96
N LYS A 470 22.30 -15.93 2.30
CA LYS A 470 23.66 -15.47 2.62
C LYS A 470 23.65 -13.97 2.89
N ILE A 471 24.02 -13.60 4.11
CA ILE A 471 24.05 -12.20 4.55
C ILE A 471 25.43 -11.90 5.17
N SER A 472 26.03 -10.77 4.82
CA SER A 472 27.19 -10.21 5.52
C SER A 472 26.81 -8.93 6.25
N VAL A 473 27.44 -8.65 7.39
CA VAL A 473 27.06 -7.52 8.26
C VAL A 473 28.30 -6.76 8.70
N ILE A 474 28.42 -5.48 8.34
CA ILE A 474 29.49 -4.60 8.85
C ILE A 474 28.91 -3.63 9.87
N ASP A 475 29.48 -3.59 11.07
CA ASP A 475 29.23 -2.54 12.07
C ASP A 475 30.47 -2.38 12.96
N MET A 476 30.89 -1.13 13.21
CA MET A 476 32.11 -0.81 13.97
C MET A 476 31.86 -0.54 15.47
N ASP A 477 30.61 -0.55 15.91
CA ASP A 477 30.22 -0.08 17.25
C ASP A 477 30.03 -1.23 18.25
N THR A 478 29.97 -0.84 19.52
CA THR A 478 29.50 -1.71 20.60
C THR A 478 28.09 -1.34 21.06
N ILE A 479 27.42 -2.28 21.72
CA ILE A 479 26.04 -2.13 22.20
C ILE A 479 26.01 -1.27 23.46
N GLU A 480 25.29 -0.15 23.43
CA GLU A 480 25.01 0.67 24.62
C GLU A 480 23.65 0.33 25.26
N LEU A 481 23.48 0.70 26.53
CA LEU A 481 22.17 0.69 27.20
C LEU A 481 21.14 1.60 26.47
N THR A 482 21.60 2.69 25.85
CA THR A 482 20.79 3.64 25.07
C THR A 482 20.17 3.03 23.81
N ASN A 483 20.73 1.92 23.34
CA ASN A 483 20.34 1.27 22.08
C ASN A 483 19.10 0.39 22.23
N LEU A 484 18.90 -0.17 23.44
CA LEU A 484 17.91 -1.22 23.71
C LEU A 484 16.45 -0.77 23.59
N ASN A 485 16.18 0.53 23.45
CA ASN A 485 14.83 1.05 23.21
C ASN A 485 14.31 0.78 21.79
N ARG A 486 15.19 0.46 20.84
CA ARG A 486 14.87 0.30 19.41
C ARG A 486 15.64 -0.83 18.71
N GLN A 487 16.83 -1.18 19.19
CA GLN A 487 17.64 -2.27 18.63
C GLN A 487 17.25 -3.61 19.28
N PHE A 488 16.10 -4.14 18.86
CA PHE A 488 15.40 -5.27 19.49
C PHE A 488 16.14 -6.63 19.42
N LEU A 489 17.28 -6.72 18.73
CA LEU A 489 18.16 -7.89 18.75
C LEU A 489 19.00 -7.96 20.04
N PHE A 490 19.31 -6.83 20.67
CA PHE A 490 20.26 -6.74 21.79
C PHE A 490 19.57 -6.83 23.16
N ARG A 491 20.27 -7.31 24.20
CA ARG A 491 19.77 -7.38 25.59
C ARG A 491 20.76 -6.75 26.57
N ASN A 492 20.33 -6.50 27.81
CA ASN A 492 21.19 -6.00 28.89
C ASN A 492 22.47 -6.86 29.13
N LYS A 493 22.43 -8.16 28.80
CA LYS A 493 23.58 -9.09 28.88
C LYS A 493 24.61 -8.93 27.74
N ASP A 494 24.34 -8.06 26.78
CA ASP A 494 25.14 -7.90 25.56
C ASP A 494 25.75 -6.49 25.43
N VAL A 495 25.45 -5.58 26.38
CA VAL A 495 26.07 -4.25 26.46
C VAL A 495 27.59 -4.37 26.54
N GLY A 496 28.30 -3.57 25.72
CA GLY A 496 29.76 -3.61 25.56
C GLY A 496 30.29 -4.64 24.56
N LYS A 497 29.43 -5.47 23.93
CA LYS A 497 29.82 -6.35 22.80
C LYS A 497 29.63 -5.64 21.45
N SER A 498 30.29 -6.14 20.40
CA SER A 498 30.07 -5.73 19.01
C SER A 498 28.60 -5.88 18.58
N LYS A 499 28.04 -4.87 17.91
CA LYS A 499 26.68 -4.92 17.36
C LYS A 499 26.55 -6.00 16.26
N ALA A 500 27.46 -6.02 15.28
CA ALA A 500 27.41 -6.97 14.15
C ALA A 500 27.38 -8.44 14.60
N ILE A 501 28.24 -8.81 15.54
CA ILE A 501 28.35 -10.19 16.05
C ILE A 501 27.06 -10.61 16.76
N VAL A 502 26.60 -9.83 17.74
CA VAL A 502 25.40 -10.18 18.54
C VAL A 502 24.12 -10.12 17.69
N ALA A 503 24.03 -9.23 16.71
CA ALA A 503 22.89 -9.18 15.78
C ALA A 503 22.81 -10.48 14.96
N SER A 504 23.97 -10.93 14.44
CA SER A 504 24.08 -12.18 13.69
C SER A 504 23.73 -13.39 14.57
N GLU A 505 24.27 -13.48 15.79
CA GLU A 505 23.92 -14.52 16.77
C GLU A 505 22.41 -14.55 17.07
N ALA A 506 21.79 -13.39 17.31
CA ALA A 506 20.38 -13.27 17.67
C ALA A 506 19.41 -13.63 16.53
N ILE A 507 19.81 -13.45 15.27
CA ILE A 507 19.06 -13.91 14.10
C ILE A 507 19.29 -15.41 13.88
N LEU A 508 20.54 -15.90 13.94
CA LEU A 508 20.89 -17.33 13.81
C LEU A 508 20.30 -18.21 14.92
N GLU A 509 20.01 -17.65 16.11
CA GLU A 509 19.23 -18.32 17.15
C GLU A 509 17.80 -18.64 16.67
N LYS A 510 17.19 -17.76 15.88
CA LYS A 510 15.77 -17.76 15.51
C LYS A 510 15.49 -18.41 14.16
N VAL A 511 16.23 -18.02 13.13
CA VAL A 511 16.08 -18.49 11.75
C VAL A 511 17.12 -19.59 11.48
N LYS A 512 16.72 -20.63 10.75
CA LYS A 512 17.56 -21.81 10.43
C LYS A 512 17.65 -21.98 8.92
N GLY A 513 18.80 -22.48 8.45
CA GLY A 513 19.11 -22.65 7.03
C GLY A 513 19.86 -21.48 6.39
N ILE A 514 20.14 -20.40 7.13
CA ILE A 514 20.84 -19.20 6.65
C ILE A 514 22.29 -19.12 7.16
N GLU A 515 23.13 -18.40 6.41
CA GLU A 515 24.52 -18.09 6.72
C GLU A 515 24.67 -16.57 6.94
N ILE A 516 25.06 -16.14 8.14
CA ILE A 516 25.34 -14.73 8.45
C ILE A 516 26.81 -14.55 8.85
N LYS A 517 27.52 -13.64 8.18
CA LYS A 517 28.93 -13.29 8.43
C LYS A 517 29.05 -11.91 9.08
N PRO A 518 29.29 -11.81 10.40
CA PRO A 518 29.56 -10.54 11.07
C PRO A 518 31.00 -10.07 10.87
N PHE A 519 31.15 -8.78 10.60
CA PHE A 519 32.42 -8.06 10.50
C PHE A 519 32.41 -6.90 11.50
N TYR A 520 33.24 -6.99 12.54
CA TYR A 520 33.43 -5.92 13.53
C TYR A 520 34.53 -4.97 13.05
N ASN A 521 34.21 -4.21 12.00
CA ASN A 521 35.14 -3.43 11.19
C ASN A 521 34.49 -2.13 10.71
N LYS A 522 35.31 -1.20 10.24
CA LYS A 522 34.85 -0.03 9.50
C LYS A 522 34.69 -0.38 8.03
N ILE A 523 33.76 0.29 7.33
CA ILE A 523 33.60 0.09 5.88
C ILE A 523 34.88 0.43 5.10
N GLN A 524 35.68 1.37 5.62
CA GLN A 524 36.97 1.78 5.07
C GLN A 524 38.08 0.72 5.19
N ASP A 525 37.90 -0.32 6.02
CA ASP A 525 38.89 -1.39 6.21
C ASP A 525 38.93 -2.36 5.01
N PHE A 526 37.95 -2.28 4.08
CA PHE A 526 37.72 -3.24 3.01
C PHE A 526 38.09 -2.72 1.62
N ASP A 527 38.69 -3.61 0.82
CA ASP A 527 39.17 -3.35 -0.53
C ASP A 527 38.08 -3.58 -1.61
N ASP A 528 38.42 -3.42 -2.88
CA ASP A 528 37.46 -3.64 -3.98
C ASP A 528 37.09 -5.12 -4.14
N THR A 529 38.00 -6.07 -3.85
CA THR A 529 37.68 -7.50 -3.98
C THR A 529 36.65 -7.94 -2.94
N PHE A 530 36.69 -7.38 -1.72
CA PHE A 530 35.65 -7.60 -0.72
C PHE A 530 34.27 -7.14 -1.20
N TYR A 531 34.12 -5.92 -1.73
CA TYR A 531 32.80 -5.42 -2.12
C TYR A 531 32.24 -6.11 -3.37
N ARG A 532 33.10 -6.56 -4.29
CA ARG A 532 32.70 -7.23 -5.54
C ARG A 532 32.09 -8.62 -5.37
N GLN A 533 32.08 -9.20 -4.17
CA GLN A 533 31.47 -10.51 -3.90
C GLN A 533 29.94 -10.45 -3.67
N PHE A 534 29.35 -9.26 -3.57
CA PHE A 534 27.94 -9.07 -3.19
C PHE A 534 27.05 -8.79 -4.41
N THR A 535 25.85 -9.36 -4.39
CA THR A 535 24.82 -9.14 -5.41
C THR A 535 24.18 -7.75 -5.24
N ILE A 536 23.96 -7.34 -3.99
CA ILE A 536 23.28 -6.09 -3.63
C ILE A 536 23.68 -5.67 -2.20
N ILE A 537 23.70 -4.35 -1.96
CA ILE A 537 24.13 -3.75 -0.69
C ILE A 537 22.95 -2.96 -0.08
N VAL A 538 22.72 -3.12 1.22
CA VAL A 538 21.68 -2.40 1.97
C VAL A 538 22.32 -1.59 3.10
N CYS A 539 22.13 -0.27 3.08
CA CYS A 539 22.73 0.65 4.05
C CYS A 539 21.69 1.08 5.11
N GLY A 540 21.95 0.71 6.36
CA GLY A 540 21.24 1.16 7.56
C GLY A 540 22.07 2.15 8.39
N LEU A 541 22.83 3.02 7.72
CA LEU A 541 23.82 3.93 8.30
C LEU A 541 23.18 5.12 9.05
N ASP A 542 23.95 5.75 9.93
CA ASP A 542 23.59 7.01 10.61
C ASP A 542 24.36 8.22 10.05
N SER A 543 25.64 8.07 9.70
CA SER A 543 26.46 9.15 9.15
C SER A 543 26.29 9.38 7.64
N ILE A 544 26.25 10.66 7.24
CA ILE A 544 26.32 11.11 5.84
C ILE A 544 27.68 10.78 5.23
N GLU A 545 28.77 10.87 6.00
CA GLU A 545 30.14 10.60 5.52
C GLU A 545 30.31 9.14 5.13
N ALA A 546 29.72 8.23 5.92
CA ALA A 546 29.72 6.80 5.61
C ALA A 546 28.93 6.50 4.33
N ARG A 547 27.77 7.14 4.13
CA ARG A 547 26.97 7.03 2.90
C ARG A 547 27.71 7.54 1.67
N ARG A 548 28.33 8.72 1.74
CA ARG A 548 29.17 9.27 0.65
C ARG A 548 30.34 8.35 0.34
N TRP A 549 31.01 7.79 1.35
CA TRP A 549 32.12 6.87 1.14
C TRP A 549 31.70 5.59 0.41
N ILE A 550 30.65 4.90 0.87
CA ILE A 550 30.20 3.66 0.20
C ILE A 550 29.63 3.94 -1.20
N ASN A 551 28.88 5.04 -1.37
CA ASN A 551 28.41 5.48 -2.68
C ASN A 551 29.57 5.65 -3.67
N SER A 552 30.61 6.40 -3.29
CA SER A 552 31.80 6.60 -4.14
C SER A 552 32.59 5.31 -4.35
N LYS A 553 32.70 4.43 -3.34
CA LYS A 553 33.37 3.12 -3.44
C LYS A 553 32.69 2.23 -4.50
N ILE A 554 31.36 2.08 -4.43
CA ILE A 554 30.62 1.19 -5.32
C ILE A 554 30.45 1.79 -6.72
N VAL A 555 30.27 3.11 -6.85
CA VAL A 555 30.30 3.77 -8.17
C VAL A 555 31.68 3.65 -8.82
N ASN A 556 32.77 3.77 -8.06
CA ASN A 556 34.11 3.46 -8.57
C ASN A 556 34.25 2.00 -9.01
N ILE A 557 33.70 1.03 -8.28
CA ILE A 557 33.73 -0.39 -8.70
C ILE A 557 32.95 -0.60 -10.01
N ALA A 558 31.78 0.00 -10.17
CA ALA A 558 31.02 -0.08 -11.42
C ALA A 558 31.78 0.55 -12.61
N LEU A 559 32.35 1.74 -12.44
CA LEU A 559 33.17 2.41 -13.46
C LEU A 559 34.48 1.65 -13.76
N ASN A 560 35.05 0.94 -12.78
CA ASN A 560 36.37 0.31 -12.91
C ASN A 560 36.34 -1.14 -13.41
N TYR A 561 35.28 -1.89 -13.10
CA TYR A 561 35.17 -3.32 -13.36
C TYR A 561 33.95 -3.71 -14.21
N ASP A 562 33.18 -2.74 -14.70
CA ASP A 562 31.91 -2.91 -15.41
C ASP A 562 30.88 -3.77 -14.63
N GLN A 563 31.00 -3.74 -13.30
CA GLN A 563 30.22 -4.56 -12.37
C GLN A 563 29.27 -3.67 -11.56
N ILE A 564 28.02 -3.57 -12.01
CA ILE A 564 26.97 -2.83 -11.30
C ILE A 564 26.54 -3.62 -10.07
N ILE A 565 26.66 -3.01 -8.88
CA ILE A 565 26.17 -3.55 -7.61
C ILE A 565 25.19 -2.51 -7.04
N PRO A 566 23.87 -2.79 -6.99
CA PRO A 566 22.90 -1.83 -6.49
C PRO A 566 23.10 -1.56 -5.00
N ILE A 567 22.80 -0.33 -4.58
CA ILE A 567 22.76 0.08 -3.18
C ILE A 567 21.33 0.53 -2.86
N ILE A 568 20.75 -0.03 -1.80
CA ILE A 568 19.51 0.45 -1.20
C ILE A 568 19.88 1.14 0.12
N ASP A 569 19.85 2.47 0.14
CA ASP A 569 20.10 3.26 1.35
C ASP A 569 18.79 3.60 2.05
N GLY A 570 18.73 3.34 3.36
CA GLY A 570 17.62 3.75 4.21
C GLY A 570 18.06 4.76 5.25
N GLY A 571 17.26 5.81 5.47
CA GLY A 571 17.48 6.85 6.47
C GLY A 571 16.24 7.02 7.37
N THR A 572 16.46 7.35 8.65
CA THR A 572 15.40 7.50 9.66
C THR A 572 15.72 8.63 10.63
N GLU A 573 14.80 9.58 10.78
CA GLU A 573 14.87 10.69 11.74
C GLU A 573 13.50 10.93 12.38
N GLY A 574 13.37 10.60 13.66
CA GLY A 574 12.12 10.69 14.42
C GLY A 574 10.99 9.87 13.81
N PHE A 575 9.97 10.56 13.30
CA PHE A 575 8.83 9.99 12.57
C PHE A 575 8.99 10.08 11.05
N GLN A 576 10.08 10.65 10.55
CA GLN A 576 10.38 10.77 9.13
C GLN A 576 11.45 9.75 8.70
N GLY A 577 11.47 9.41 7.42
CA GLY A 577 12.50 8.53 6.86
C GLY A 577 12.51 8.53 5.34
N SER A 578 13.53 7.92 4.75
CA SER A 578 13.61 7.72 3.31
C SER A 578 14.24 6.39 2.95
N VAL A 579 13.91 5.90 1.74
CA VAL A 579 14.60 4.82 1.05
C VAL A 579 15.08 5.35 -0.29
N LYS A 580 16.29 4.99 -0.71
CA LYS A 580 16.88 5.36 -2.00
C LYS A 580 17.46 4.14 -2.70
N LEU A 581 17.02 3.89 -3.93
CA LEU A 581 17.56 2.88 -4.82
C LEU A 581 18.60 3.52 -5.74
N ILE A 582 19.87 3.27 -5.44
CA ILE A 582 21.01 3.74 -6.22
C ILE A 582 21.51 2.58 -7.07
N ILE A 583 21.30 2.66 -8.38
CA ILE A 583 21.92 1.78 -9.37
C ILE A 583 23.14 2.55 -9.90
N PRO A 584 24.39 2.14 -9.58
CA PRO A 584 25.59 2.84 -10.00
C PRO A 584 25.59 3.17 -11.49
N THR A 585 26.09 4.36 -11.82
CA THR A 585 26.13 4.99 -13.17
C THR A 585 24.78 5.23 -13.87
N ILE A 586 23.70 4.54 -13.47
CA ILE A 586 22.38 4.63 -14.11
C ILE A 586 21.48 5.67 -13.41
N THR A 587 21.14 5.48 -12.13
CA THR A 587 20.26 6.41 -11.39
C THR A 587 21.05 7.52 -10.68
N ALA A 588 20.35 8.44 -9.99
CA ALA A 588 21.01 9.44 -9.15
C ALA A 588 21.73 8.78 -7.96
N CYS A 589 23.06 8.91 -7.92
CA CYS A 589 23.84 8.45 -6.78
C CYS A 589 23.65 9.38 -5.56
N PHE A 590 24.09 8.96 -4.37
CA PHE A 590 23.94 9.74 -3.13
C PHE A 590 24.52 11.16 -3.25
N GLU A 591 25.62 11.33 -3.99
CA GLU A 591 26.24 12.64 -4.23
C GLU A 591 25.39 13.56 -5.12
N CYS A 592 24.49 13.03 -5.96
CA CYS A 592 23.50 13.85 -6.69
C CYS A 592 22.44 14.44 -5.75
N TYR A 593 22.17 13.78 -4.62
CA TYR A 593 21.17 14.20 -3.64
C TYR A 593 21.75 15.13 -2.55
N MET A 594 23.08 15.17 -2.38
CA MET A 594 23.75 16.04 -1.39
C MET A 594 23.29 17.51 -1.38
N PRO A 595 23.03 18.20 -2.52
CA PRO A 595 22.54 19.58 -2.52
C PRO A 595 21.11 19.77 -1.98
N LEU A 596 20.36 18.69 -1.77
CA LEU A 596 19.00 18.69 -1.22
C LEU A 596 18.97 18.33 0.28
N ILE A 597 20.08 17.85 0.84
CA ILE A 597 20.20 17.60 2.28
C ILE A 597 20.43 18.95 2.98
N PRO A 598 19.62 19.33 3.99
CA PRO A 598 19.84 20.57 4.73
C PRO A 598 21.18 20.54 5.47
N GLU A 599 21.93 21.65 5.40
CA GLU A 599 23.20 21.78 6.12
C GLU A 599 23.00 21.67 7.64
N LYS A 600 23.95 21.01 8.34
CA LYS A 600 23.95 20.93 9.81
C LYS A 600 24.01 22.35 10.39
N VAL A 601 23.14 22.63 11.36
CA VAL A 601 23.00 23.96 11.99
C VAL A 601 24.27 24.30 12.81
N THR A 602 25.22 24.99 12.18
CA THR A 602 26.44 25.48 12.85
C THR A 602 26.21 26.90 13.38
N TYR A 603 26.41 27.10 14.67
CA TYR A 603 26.25 28.42 15.29
C TYR A 603 27.51 29.28 15.10
N PRO A 604 27.40 30.52 14.56
CA PRO A 604 28.56 31.39 14.39
C PRO A 604 29.24 31.74 15.72
N LEU A 605 30.58 31.68 15.76
CA LEU A 605 31.37 31.95 16.97
C LEU A 605 31.05 33.32 17.62
N CYS A 606 30.74 34.35 16.82
CA CYS A 606 30.33 35.67 17.34
C CYS A 606 28.96 35.65 18.04
N THR A 607 28.05 34.75 17.64
CA THR A 607 26.79 34.50 18.34
C THR A 607 27.04 33.76 19.65
N LEU A 608 27.87 32.71 19.65
CA LEU A 608 28.21 31.95 20.86
C LEU A 608 28.95 32.81 21.90
N ALA A 609 29.98 33.55 21.48
CA ALA A 609 30.84 34.33 22.36
C ALA A 609 30.17 35.61 22.89
N SER A 610 29.38 36.31 22.06
CA SER A 610 28.93 37.68 22.39
C SER A 610 27.42 37.87 22.47
N THR A 611 26.60 37.09 21.75
CA THR A 611 25.15 37.29 21.66
C THR A 611 24.34 35.99 21.59
N PRO A 612 24.41 35.12 22.62
CA PRO A 612 23.53 33.97 22.72
C PRO A 612 22.05 34.42 22.76
N ARG A 613 21.14 33.56 22.29
CA ARG A 613 19.70 33.85 22.17
C ARG A 613 18.83 32.63 22.46
N LEU A 614 19.29 31.46 22.01
CA LEU A 614 18.70 30.16 22.30
C LEU A 614 19.54 29.44 23.38
N PRO A 615 18.93 28.59 24.23
CA PRO A 615 19.68 27.81 25.22
C PRO A 615 20.71 26.87 24.59
N GLU A 616 20.51 26.46 23.33
CA GLU A 616 21.47 25.78 22.46
C GLU A 616 22.79 26.56 22.36
N HIS A 617 22.73 27.90 22.17
CA HIS A 617 23.93 28.73 22.06
C HIS A 617 24.73 28.74 23.38
N CYS A 618 24.04 28.65 24.53
CA CYS A 618 24.68 28.59 25.85
C CYS A 618 25.35 27.23 26.10
N ILE A 619 24.78 26.15 25.54
CA ILE A 619 25.36 24.80 25.59
C ILE A 619 26.59 24.73 24.66
N GLU A 620 26.48 25.20 23.42
CA GLU A 620 27.56 25.10 22.45
C GLU A 620 28.74 26.03 22.80
N TRP A 621 28.47 27.20 23.38
CA TRP A 621 29.51 28.04 24.01
C TRP A 621 30.23 27.30 25.15
N ALA A 622 29.48 26.58 25.98
CA ALA A 622 30.09 25.82 27.08
C ALA A 622 30.94 24.65 26.54
N HIS A 623 30.51 24.02 25.45
CA HIS A 623 31.20 22.89 24.82
C HIS A 623 32.46 23.28 24.04
N GLN A 624 32.35 24.22 23.10
CA GLN A 624 33.43 24.58 22.18
C GLN A 624 34.43 25.59 22.74
N LEU A 625 34.01 26.44 23.69
CA LEU A 625 34.84 27.56 24.17
C LEU A 625 35.18 27.44 25.65
N LYS A 626 34.20 27.19 26.53
CA LYS A 626 34.46 27.24 27.98
C LYS A 626 35.07 25.97 28.57
N TRP A 627 34.85 24.81 27.95
CA TRP A 627 35.36 23.53 28.49
C TRP A 627 36.88 23.48 28.55
N GLU A 628 37.58 23.83 27.48
CA GLU A 628 39.06 23.83 27.45
C GLU A 628 39.66 24.88 28.40
N GLU A 629 38.94 25.99 28.64
CA GLU A 629 39.37 27.08 29.53
C GLU A 629 39.29 26.69 31.02
N GLU A 630 38.23 25.99 31.45
CA GLU A 630 38.07 25.55 32.85
C GLU A 630 38.65 24.17 33.16
N TYR A 631 38.74 23.27 32.17
CA TYR A 631 39.24 21.90 32.33
C TYR A 631 40.41 21.58 31.37
N PRO A 632 41.49 22.39 31.36
CA PRO A 632 42.61 22.19 30.45
C PRO A 632 43.25 20.81 30.62
N GLY A 633 43.35 20.07 29.50
CA GLY A 633 43.89 18.71 29.48
C GLY A 633 42.89 17.60 29.80
N ILE A 634 41.63 17.90 30.10
CA ILE A 634 40.55 16.90 30.20
C ILE A 634 39.70 16.97 28.93
N SER A 635 39.84 16.00 28.04
CA SER A 635 38.95 15.85 26.88
C SER A 635 37.50 15.72 27.37
N PHE A 636 36.59 16.48 26.75
CA PHE A 636 35.17 16.30 27.01
C PHE A 636 34.72 14.89 26.61
N ASP A 637 33.79 14.32 27.38
CA ASP A 637 33.22 12.99 27.14
C ASP A 637 31.71 13.11 27.40
N ALA A 638 30.92 12.72 26.40
CA ALA A 638 29.47 12.85 26.40
C ALA A 638 28.74 11.70 27.12
N ASP A 639 29.43 10.59 27.41
CA ASP A 639 28.90 9.44 28.15
C ASP A 639 29.20 9.53 29.65
N ASN A 640 30.19 10.33 30.02
CA ASN A 640 30.47 10.62 31.43
C ASN A 640 29.42 11.58 32.02
N VAL A 641 28.61 11.05 32.94
CA VAL A 641 27.57 11.78 33.67
C VAL A 641 28.12 13.02 34.39
N ASP A 642 29.32 12.96 34.97
CA ASP A 642 29.94 14.11 35.64
C ASP A 642 30.36 15.21 34.65
N HIS A 643 30.73 14.86 33.42
CA HIS A 643 31.07 15.83 32.38
C HIS A 643 29.81 16.54 31.88
N ILE A 644 28.72 15.80 31.62
CA ILE A 644 27.40 16.36 31.30
C ILE A 644 26.88 17.25 32.45
N GLU A 645 27.08 16.85 33.71
CA GLU A 645 26.68 17.63 34.89
C GLU A 645 27.44 18.97 35.01
N ARG A 646 28.74 18.98 34.68
CA ARG A 646 29.55 20.21 34.61
C ARG A 646 29.14 21.09 33.43
N MET A 647 28.98 20.51 32.25
CA MET A 647 28.54 21.19 31.03
C MET A 647 27.18 21.89 31.22
N TYR A 648 26.22 21.18 31.83
CA TYR A 648 24.92 21.73 32.18
C TYR A 648 25.02 22.93 33.13
N LYS A 649 25.92 22.91 34.12
CA LYS A 649 26.12 24.03 35.06
C LYS A 649 26.74 25.25 34.37
N LEU A 650 27.71 25.05 33.49
CA LEU A 650 28.30 26.13 32.67
C LEU A 650 27.24 26.78 31.77
N ALA A 651 26.52 25.96 31.00
CA ALA A 651 25.45 26.42 30.11
C ALA A 651 24.32 27.14 30.88
N LEU A 652 23.93 26.64 32.05
CA LEU A 652 22.90 27.25 32.89
C LEU A 652 23.33 28.58 33.51
N ASN A 653 24.61 28.73 33.86
CA ASN A 653 25.15 30.02 34.34
C ASN A 653 25.18 31.03 33.19
N ARG A 654 25.69 30.62 32.02
CA ARG A 654 25.70 31.45 30.80
C ARG A 654 24.31 31.89 30.36
N ALA A 655 23.31 31.00 30.49
CA ALA A 655 21.93 31.33 30.16
C ALA A 655 21.34 32.39 31.11
N LYS A 656 21.65 32.33 32.41
CA LYS A 656 21.25 33.35 33.39
C LYS A 656 21.88 34.72 33.13
N GLU A 657 23.13 34.79 32.66
CA GLU A 657 23.81 36.05 32.29
C GLU A 657 23.03 36.83 31.22
N PHE A 658 22.37 36.12 30.29
CA PHE A 658 21.65 36.70 29.15
C PHE A 658 20.11 36.63 29.27
N GLY A 659 19.58 36.14 30.39
CA GLY A 659 18.14 35.99 30.62
C GLY A 659 17.46 34.94 29.72
N ILE A 660 18.18 33.88 29.36
CA ILE A 660 17.73 32.81 28.46
C ILE A 660 17.20 31.64 29.30
N ASP A 661 15.94 31.25 29.09
CA ASP A 661 15.33 30.08 29.71
C ASP A 661 15.48 28.81 28.85
N GLY A 662 15.21 27.65 29.45
CA GLY A 662 15.10 26.36 28.74
C GLY A 662 16.36 25.49 28.68
N VAL A 663 17.47 25.88 29.32
CA VAL A 663 18.61 24.96 29.53
C VAL A 663 18.21 23.84 30.50
N THR A 664 18.20 22.60 30.03
CA THR A 664 17.91 21.39 30.82
C THR A 664 18.96 20.32 30.54
N LYS A 665 19.20 19.40 31.48
CA LYS A 665 20.20 18.32 31.31
C LYS A 665 19.95 17.49 30.06
N THR A 666 18.68 17.18 29.77
CA THR A 666 18.26 16.47 28.54
C THR A 666 18.61 17.27 27.28
N LYS A 667 18.42 18.60 27.29
CA LYS A 667 18.77 19.47 26.16
C LYS A 667 20.29 19.64 26.01
N THR A 668 21.03 19.74 27.11
CA THR A 668 22.50 19.71 27.11
C THR A 668 23.02 18.43 26.46
N LEU A 669 22.53 17.26 26.90
CA LEU A 669 22.90 15.98 26.31
C LEU A 669 22.50 15.88 24.82
N GLY A 670 21.29 16.35 24.47
CA GLY A 670 20.77 16.34 23.10
C GLY A 670 21.61 17.15 22.12
N VAL A 671 22.00 18.37 22.48
CA VAL A 671 22.87 19.25 21.66
C VAL A 671 24.27 18.63 21.57
N VAL A 672 24.90 18.32 22.70
CA VAL A 672 26.30 17.83 22.76
C VAL A 672 26.49 16.50 22.02
N LYS A 673 25.56 15.55 22.12
CA LYS A 673 25.60 14.30 21.36
C LYS A 673 24.96 14.40 19.96
N ASN A 674 24.42 15.55 19.57
CA ASN A 674 23.61 15.73 18.34
C ASN A 674 22.56 14.61 18.18
N ILE A 675 21.76 14.35 19.23
CA ILE A 675 20.88 13.18 19.29
C ILE A 675 19.71 13.30 18.32
N ILE A 676 19.84 12.64 17.18
CA ILE A 676 18.73 12.37 16.25
C ILE A 676 17.71 11.46 16.99
N PRO A 677 16.43 11.86 17.12
CA PRO A 677 15.39 11.00 17.67
C PRO A 677 15.22 9.74 16.81
N ALA A 678 15.08 8.57 17.41
CA ALA A 678 15.02 7.31 16.66
C ALA A 678 13.98 6.35 17.25
N ILE A 679 13.03 5.93 16.41
CA ILE A 679 11.78 5.25 16.81
C ILE A 679 11.65 3.93 16.07
N ALA A 680 11.35 2.84 16.78
CA ALA A 680 11.29 1.50 16.21
C ALA A 680 10.25 1.34 15.08
N SER A 681 9.12 2.06 15.14
CA SER A 681 8.11 2.04 14.07
C SER A 681 8.65 2.60 12.74
N THR A 682 9.37 3.72 12.80
CA THR A 682 9.99 4.35 11.62
C THR A 682 11.05 3.43 11.02
N ASN A 683 11.90 2.83 11.87
CA ASN A 683 12.88 1.83 11.45
C ASN A 683 12.24 0.63 10.74
N ALA A 684 11.15 0.08 11.30
CA ALA A 684 10.46 -1.07 10.72
C ALA A 684 9.76 -0.74 9.39
N ILE A 685 9.20 0.46 9.24
CA ILE A 685 8.61 0.93 7.97
C ILE A 685 9.69 1.06 6.89
N ILE A 686 10.78 1.77 7.18
CA ILE A 686 11.88 1.98 6.23
C ILE A 686 12.57 0.66 5.89
N SER A 687 12.83 -0.20 6.88
CA SER A 687 13.37 -1.55 6.67
C SER A 687 12.51 -2.40 5.74
N GLY A 688 11.19 -2.43 5.98
CA GLY A 688 10.26 -3.18 5.15
C GLY A 688 10.30 -2.72 3.69
N GLN A 689 10.38 -1.41 3.44
CA GLN A 689 10.54 -0.90 2.07
C GLN A 689 11.92 -1.25 1.48
N CYS A 690 13.02 -1.06 2.21
CA CYS A 690 14.35 -1.48 1.75
C CYS A 690 14.40 -2.96 1.34
N CYS A 691 13.83 -3.84 2.18
CA CYS A 691 13.89 -5.29 1.97
C CYS A 691 12.89 -5.78 0.90
N ASN A 692 11.76 -5.08 0.71
CA ASN A 692 10.88 -5.31 -0.45
C ASN A 692 11.62 -5.02 -1.76
N GLU A 693 12.39 -3.94 -1.83
CA GLU A 693 13.13 -3.58 -3.05
C GLU A 693 14.31 -4.52 -3.31
N VAL A 694 14.98 -5.05 -2.27
CA VAL A 694 15.92 -6.18 -2.43
C VAL A 694 15.23 -7.40 -3.01
N PHE A 695 14.07 -7.79 -2.45
CA PHE A 695 13.34 -8.97 -2.90
C PHE A 695 12.89 -8.82 -4.37
N LYS A 696 12.36 -7.65 -4.75
CA LYS A 696 12.03 -7.33 -6.15
C LYS A 696 13.25 -7.45 -7.05
N PHE A 697 14.36 -6.80 -6.70
CA PHE A 697 15.55 -6.76 -7.55
C PHE A 697 16.16 -8.15 -7.78
N LEU A 698 16.09 -9.03 -6.77
CA LEU A 698 16.59 -10.41 -6.86
C LEU A 698 15.63 -11.38 -7.57
N THR A 699 14.36 -11.02 -7.78
CA THR A 699 13.34 -11.95 -8.28
C THR A 699 12.58 -11.47 -9.51
N SER A 700 12.66 -10.19 -9.88
CA SER A 700 11.88 -9.53 -10.94
C SER A 700 10.36 -9.70 -10.80
N CYS A 701 9.86 -9.97 -9.59
CA CYS A 701 8.44 -10.30 -9.37
C CYS A 701 7.50 -9.10 -9.59
N ASN A 702 8.03 -7.89 -9.48
CA ASN A 702 7.34 -6.61 -9.54
C ASN A 702 8.39 -5.49 -9.71
N PRO A 703 8.13 -4.44 -10.53
CA PRO A 703 9.13 -3.42 -10.81
C PRO A 703 9.57 -2.67 -9.55
N ASN A 704 10.86 -2.36 -9.52
CA ASN A 704 11.47 -1.58 -8.45
C ASN A 704 10.90 -0.14 -8.36
N MET A 705 11.05 0.46 -7.18
CA MET A 705 10.73 1.87 -6.95
C MET A 705 11.59 2.79 -7.83
N LYS A 706 11.00 3.89 -8.29
CA LYS A 706 11.74 4.97 -8.97
C LYS A 706 12.52 5.78 -7.95
N ASP A 707 13.85 5.64 -7.96
CA ASP A 707 14.88 6.35 -7.19
C ASP A 707 14.69 6.50 -5.68
N SER A 708 13.63 7.14 -5.20
CA SER A 708 13.47 7.52 -3.80
C SER A 708 12.02 7.46 -3.31
N LEU A 709 11.87 7.05 -2.05
CA LEU A 709 10.64 7.09 -1.28
C LEU A 709 10.91 7.91 -0.02
N PHE A 710 10.01 8.84 0.30
CA PHE A 710 10.00 9.58 1.55
C PHE A 710 8.79 9.16 2.39
N TYR A 711 8.98 9.00 3.69
CA TYR A 711 7.94 8.68 4.67
C TYR A 711 7.85 9.80 5.70
N ASN A 712 6.63 10.29 5.95
CA ASN A 712 6.34 11.27 6.99
C ASN A 712 5.23 10.75 7.92
N GLY A 713 5.62 10.39 9.15
CA GLY A 713 4.75 9.94 10.23
C GLY A 713 4.14 11.05 11.10
N GLU A 714 4.47 12.33 10.86
CA GLU A 714 4.00 13.45 11.69
C GLU A 714 2.66 14.02 11.21
N ILE A 715 2.46 14.03 9.89
CA ILE A 715 1.25 14.56 9.24
C ILE A 715 0.21 13.45 8.98
N GLY A 716 0.63 12.18 9.06
CA GLY A 716 -0.21 11.00 8.85
C GLY A 716 0.64 9.74 8.76
N ALA A 717 0.24 8.80 7.89
CA ALA A 717 1.12 7.73 7.41
C ALA A 717 1.39 7.96 5.92
N LEU A 718 2.04 9.09 5.62
CA LEU A 718 2.27 9.55 4.25
C LEU A 718 3.54 8.91 3.69
N CYS A 719 3.43 8.31 2.50
CA CYS A 719 4.56 7.89 1.68
C CYS A 719 4.48 8.62 0.33
N GLU A 720 5.55 9.29 -0.05
CA GLU A 720 5.72 9.99 -1.33
C GLU A 720 6.89 9.37 -2.08
N THR A 721 6.86 9.38 -3.42
CA THR A 721 7.91 8.77 -4.26
C THR A 721 8.36 9.75 -5.33
N ASP A 722 9.64 10.12 -5.28
CA ASP A 722 10.25 11.13 -6.14
C ASP A 722 11.31 10.50 -7.05
N GLU A 723 11.20 10.78 -8.35
CA GLU A 723 12.18 10.41 -9.37
C GLU A 723 13.27 11.50 -9.42
N TYR A 724 14.51 11.14 -9.05
CA TYR A 724 15.61 12.09 -8.92
C TYR A 724 16.55 11.98 -10.12
N LEU A 725 16.51 13.00 -10.98
CA LEU A 725 17.37 13.06 -12.17
C LEU A 725 18.86 13.03 -11.80
N LYS A 726 19.59 12.06 -12.36
CA LYS A 726 21.05 11.96 -12.27
C LYS A 726 21.70 13.25 -12.77
N LEU A 727 22.42 13.96 -11.90
CA LEU A 727 23.13 15.19 -12.28
C LEU A 727 24.26 14.89 -13.29
N PRO A 728 24.28 15.51 -14.48
CA PRO A 728 25.26 15.20 -15.52
C PRO A 728 26.69 15.64 -15.16
N ASN A 729 26.83 16.61 -14.25
CA ASN A 729 28.10 17.13 -13.73
C ASN A 729 28.46 16.57 -12.33
N CYS A 730 27.82 15.48 -11.89
CA CYS A 730 28.11 14.86 -10.59
C CYS A 730 29.56 14.35 -10.52
N GLN A 731 30.31 14.80 -9.50
CA GLN A 731 31.72 14.42 -9.25
C GLN A 731 31.94 12.92 -8.96
N VAL A 732 30.89 12.11 -8.84
CA VAL A 732 30.98 10.67 -8.55
C VAL A 732 30.43 9.82 -9.70
N CYS A 733 29.16 9.99 -10.09
CA CYS A 733 28.53 9.20 -11.16
C CYS A 733 28.35 9.95 -12.50
N GLY A 734 28.66 11.24 -12.55
CA GLY A 734 28.64 12.07 -13.76
C GLY A 734 29.98 12.12 -14.49
N ILE A 735 31.02 11.51 -13.92
CA ILE A 735 32.29 11.29 -14.61
C ILE A 735 32.02 10.47 -15.88
N LYS A 736 32.30 11.05 -17.05
CA LYS A 736 32.37 10.29 -18.30
C LYS A 736 33.56 9.33 -18.24
N VAL A 737 33.37 8.12 -18.72
CA VAL A 737 34.44 7.18 -19.05
C VAL A 737 34.53 7.13 -20.56
N GLU A 738 35.65 7.59 -21.11
CA GLU A 738 36.00 7.35 -22.50
C GLU A 738 36.84 6.06 -22.56
N ASP A 739 36.43 5.09 -23.37
CA ASP A 739 37.14 3.82 -23.57
C ASP A 739 38.17 3.96 -24.70
N LEU A 740 39.45 3.84 -24.35
CA LEU A 740 40.58 3.83 -25.29
C LEU A 740 41.10 2.39 -25.44
N VAL A 741 41.21 1.89 -26.66
CA VAL A 741 41.79 0.57 -26.95
C VAL A 741 43.18 0.75 -27.54
N ILE A 742 44.16 0.01 -27.02
CA ILE A 742 45.56 0.05 -27.47
C ILE A 742 45.99 -1.35 -27.90
N ASP A 743 46.37 -1.50 -29.17
CA ASP A 743 46.76 -2.79 -29.78
C ASP A 743 48.24 -3.15 -29.61
N ASP A 744 49.08 -2.27 -29.04
CA ASP A 744 50.50 -2.56 -28.76
C ASP A 744 50.79 -2.72 -27.26
N ASN A 745 51.22 -3.93 -26.88
CA ASN A 745 51.67 -4.28 -25.53
C ASN A 745 52.97 -3.54 -25.09
N LYS A 746 53.61 -2.78 -25.98
CA LYS A 746 54.85 -2.01 -25.73
C LYS A 746 54.63 -0.51 -25.55
N THR A 747 53.39 -0.02 -25.60
CA THR A 747 53.13 1.42 -25.39
C THR A 747 53.51 1.84 -23.96
N THR A 748 54.32 2.88 -23.85
CA THR A 748 54.70 3.50 -22.57
C THR A 748 53.59 4.42 -22.07
N VAL A 749 53.53 4.65 -20.75
CA VAL A 749 52.53 5.58 -20.17
C VAL A 749 52.65 7.01 -20.75
N ARG A 750 53.84 7.44 -21.18
CA ARG A 750 54.04 8.70 -21.92
C ARG A 750 53.33 8.71 -23.28
N GLU A 751 53.41 7.62 -24.04
CA GLU A 751 52.73 7.52 -25.34
C GLU A 751 51.22 7.46 -25.17
N VAL A 752 50.72 6.74 -24.15
CA VAL A 752 49.30 6.78 -23.76
C VAL A 752 48.86 8.20 -23.36
N ALA A 753 49.70 8.94 -22.64
CA ALA A 753 49.41 10.33 -22.28
C ALA A 753 49.30 11.26 -23.50
N GLU A 754 50.13 11.06 -24.53
CA GLU A 754 50.02 11.78 -25.81
C GLU A 754 48.78 11.36 -26.61
N ILE A 755 48.43 10.07 -26.67
CA ILE A 755 47.19 9.61 -27.33
C ILE A 755 45.96 10.25 -26.68
N ILE A 756 45.84 10.14 -25.35
CA ILE A 756 44.77 10.75 -24.55
C ILE A 756 44.69 12.27 -24.77
N LYS A 757 45.83 12.95 -24.90
CA LYS A 757 45.88 14.38 -25.18
C LYS A 757 45.33 14.73 -26.58
N ASN A 758 45.72 13.97 -27.60
CA ASN A 758 45.40 14.27 -29.00
C ASN A 758 43.97 13.85 -29.39
N GLU A 759 43.43 12.76 -28.84
CA GLU A 759 42.06 12.32 -29.15
C GLU A 759 40.99 13.16 -28.44
N LEU A 760 41.31 13.73 -27.27
CA LEU A 760 40.38 14.50 -26.44
C LEU A 760 40.61 16.03 -26.50
N ASP A 761 41.52 16.50 -27.37
CA ASP A 761 41.88 17.92 -27.61
C ASP A 761 42.23 18.70 -26.32
N LEU A 762 43.09 18.10 -25.47
CA LEU A 762 43.41 18.64 -24.14
C LEU A 762 44.66 19.52 -24.15
N GLU A 763 44.67 20.62 -23.39
CA GLU A 763 45.77 21.60 -23.43
C GLU A 763 47.05 21.05 -22.77
N ASN A 764 46.96 20.66 -21.50
CA ASN A 764 48.08 20.22 -20.66
C ASN A 764 47.61 19.26 -19.55
N PRO A 765 47.10 18.06 -19.86
CA PRO A 765 46.48 17.19 -18.86
C PRO A 765 47.43 16.72 -17.75
N VAL A 766 46.85 16.29 -16.64
CA VAL A 766 47.51 15.56 -15.55
C VAL A 766 46.83 14.21 -15.43
N LEU A 767 47.60 13.13 -15.51
CA LEU A 767 47.12 11.76 -15.43
C LEU A 767 47.49 11.15 -14.08
N MET A 768 46.48 10.67 -13.38
CA MET A 768 46.61 10.04 -12.06
C MET A 768 46.07 8.60 -12.07
N ILE A 769 46.66 7.74 -11.26
CA ILE A 769 46.12 6.40 -10.95
C ILE A 769 46.01 6.30 -9.43
N GLY A 770 44.81 6.02 -8.91
CA GLY A 770 44.58 5.85 -7.47
C GLY A 770 44.96 7.07 -6.60
N GLY A 771 44.82 8.29 -7.13
CA GLY A 771 45.23 9.53 -6.46
C GLY A 771 46.73 9.84 -6.47
N LYS A 772 47.54 9.02 -7.16
CA LYS A 772 48.97 9.29 -7.41
C LYS A 772 49.15 9.90 -8.79
N GLU A 773 49.82 11.04 -8.88
CA GLU A 773 50.26 11.65 -10.15
C GLU A 773 51.26 10.72 -10.87
N ILE A 774 50.93 10.31 -12.10
CA ILE A 774 51.77 9.44 -12.94
C ILE A 774 52.46 10.24 -14.04
N PHE A 775 51.73 11.15 -14.70
CA PHE A 775 52.26 12.05 -15.72
C PHE A 775 51.58 13.42 -15.71
N ASN A 776 52.34 14.48 -16.03
CA ASN A 776 51.91 15.86 -15.90
C ASN A 776 52.56 16.74 -16.97
N PHE A 777 51.76 17.16 -17.95
CA PHE A 777 52.25 17.97 -19.07
C PHE A 777 52.70 19.39 -18.65
N LYS A 778 52.24 19.91 -17.50
CA LYS A 778 52.53 21.28 -17.05
C LYS A 778 53.91 21.44 -16.40
N THR A 779 54.39 20.39 -15.73
CA THR A 779 55.64 20.44 -14.94
C THR A 779 56.81 19.72 -15.61
N VAL A 780 56.55 18.88 -16.62
CA VAL A 780 57.53 17.98 -17.27
C VAL A 780 58.27 17.11 -16.24
N ASN A 781 57.63 16.85 -15.09
CA ASN A 781 58.23 16.14 -13.98
C ASN A 781 58.08 14.63 -14.26
N VAL A 782 59.07 14.08 -14.97
CA VAL A 782 59.12 12.68 -15.39
C VAL A 782 59.18 11.78 -14.16
N SER A 783 58.01 11.34 -13.69
CA SER A 783 57.92 10.25 -12.72
C SER A 783 58.57 9.01 -13.35
N ARG A 784 59.25 8.18 -12.54
CA ARG A 784 59.82 6.91 -13.01
C ARG A 784 58.75 5.96 -13.59
N ASP A 785 57.49 6.20 -13.28
CA ASP A 785 56.36 5.41 -13.72
C ASP A 785 55.83 5.81 -15.11
N SER A 786 56.26 6.96 -15.65
CA SER A 786 55.86 7.45 -16.98
C SER A 786 56.59 6.81 -18.17
N GLU A 787 57.76 6.20 -17.94
CA GLU A 787 58.54 5.48 -18.97
C GLU A 787 58.34 3.96 -18.89
N ARG A 788 57.43 3.50 -18.02
CA ARG A 788 57.05 2.10 -17.86
C ARG A 788 56.00 1.72 -18.90
N LEU A 789 55.92 0.44 -19.23
CA LEU A 789 54.89 -0.07 -20.12
C LEU A 789 53.53 -0.03 -19.42
N ILE A 790 52.46 0.32 -20.13
CA ILE A 790 51.12 0.36 -19.52
C ILE A 790 50.69 -1.02 -18.98
N ILE A 791 51.15 -2.11 -19.60
CA ILE A 791 50.92 -3.49 -19.15
C ILE A 791 51.52 -3.80 -17.76
N GLU A 792 52.47 -3.01 -17.24
CA GLU A 792 52.96 -3.14 -15.85
C GLU A 792 51.91 -2.69 -14.80
N PHE A 793 50.87 -1.96 -15.22
CA PHE A 793 49.76 -1.51 -14.36
C PHE A 793 48.51 -2.38 -14.50
N GLY A 794 48.39 -3.17 -15.57
CA GLY A 794 47.33 -4.16 -15.79
C GLY A 794 46.87 -4.23 -17.25
N ASP A 795 46.00 -5.19 -17.55
CA ASP A 795 45.38 -5.37 -18.88
C ASP A 795 44.35 -4.27 -19.22
N CYS A 796 43.79 -3.64 -18.19
CA CYS A 796 42.86 -2.52 -18.26
C CYS A 796 43.23 -1.53 -17.16
N VAL A 797 43.54 -0.28 -17.53
CA VAL A 797 44.08 0.75 -16.65
C VAL A 797 43.23 2.01 -16.80
N ILE A 798 42.72 2.53 -15.69
CA ILE A 798 41.92 3.77 -15.69
C ILE A 798 42.78 4.92 -15.16
N PHE A 799 42.94 5.92 -16.01
CA PHE A 799 43.55 7.19 -15.64
C PHE A 799 42.45 8.18 -15.26
N GLU A 800 42.63 8.86 -14.15
CA GLU A 800 41.93 10.11 -13.86
C GLU A 800 42.69 11.25 -14.51
N VAL A 801 42.02 11.97 -15.41
CA VAL A 801 42.57 13.04 -16.25
C VAL A 801 42.03 14.39 -15.78
N ILE A 802 42.93 15.30 -15.43
CA ILE A 802 42.60 16.67 -15.03
C ILE A 802 43.28 17.65 -16.00
N ASP A 803 42.47 18.42 -16.73
CA ASP A 803 42.94 19.52 -17.59
C ASP A 803 42.22 20.84 -17.24
N LYS A 804 42.54 21.95 -17.93
CA LYS A 804 41.77 23.21 -17.83
C LYS A 804 40.55 23.24 -18.75
N THR A 805 40.57 22.44 -19.82
CA THR A 805 39.49 22.34 -20.82
C THR A 805 38.25 21.59 -20.31
N ILE A 806 38.38 20.85 -19.20
CA ILE A 806 37.33 20.03 -18.59
C ILE A 806 37.01 20.63 -17.21
N GLU A 807 35.72 20.85 -16.90
CA GLU A 807 35.30 21.44 -15.61
C GLU A 807 35.43 20.48 -14.40
N ASN A 808 35.48 19.17 -14.66
CA ASN A 808 35.60 18.08 -13.68
C ASN A 808 36.74 17.14 -14.11
N SER A 809 37.17 16.21 -13.25
CA SER A 809 38.05 15.13 -13.70
C SER A 809 37.30 14.16 -14.64
N LEU A 810 37.98 13.78 -15.71
CA LEU A 810 37.54 12.76 -16.67
C LEU A 810 38.20 11.43 -16.31
N LYS A 811 37.53 10.31 -16.55
CA LYS A 811 38.20 9.00 -16.53
C LYS A 811 38.40 8.51 -17.95
N VAL A 812 39.60 8.02 -18.25
CA VAL A 812 39.89 7.33 -19.51
C VAL A 812 40.28 5.90 -19.16
N LYS A 813 39.50 4.94 -19.69
CA LYS A 813 39.67 3.51 -19.46
C LYS A 813 40.46 2.94 -20.63
N VAL A 814 41.74 2.66 -20.38
CA VAL A 814 42.68 2.20 -21.39
C VAL A 814 42.78 0.69 -21.33
N THR A 815 42.26 0.01 -22.35
CA THR A 815 42.23 -1.45 -22.46
C THR A 815 43.29 -1.91 -23.45
N ILE A 816 44.19 -2.81 -23.04
CA ILE A 816 45.23 -3.36 -23.91
C ILE A 816 44.66 -4.57 -24.65
N ASN A 817 44.56 -4.48 -25.97
CA ASN A 817 44.04 -5.54 -26.81
C ASN A 817 45.12 -6.63 -26.99
N LYS A 818 44.82 -7.86 -26.56
CA LYS A 818 45.74 -9.01 -26.66
C LYS A 818 45.60 -9.74 -28.00
N SER A 819 45.48 -8.99 -29.08
CA SER A 819 45.57 -9.49 -30.45
C SER A 819 47.02 -9.84 -30.80
N ASP A 820 47.21 -11.12 -31.15
CA ASP A 820 48.39 -11.76 -31.74
C ASP A 820 49.70 -11.79 -30.92
N ILE A 821 49.94 -12.99 -30.34
CA ILE A 821 51.27 -13.58 -30.07
C ILE A 821 51.57 -14.58 -31.19
#